data_AF-A0A1C6Q3V8-F1
#
_entry.id   AF-A0A1C6Q3V8-F1
#
_cell.length_a   1.000
_cell.length_b   1.000
_cell.length_c   1.000
_cell.angle_alpha   90.00
_cell.angle_beta   90.00
_cell.angle_gamma   90.00
#
_symmetry.space_group_name_H-M   'P 1'
#
loop_
_entity.id
_entity.type
_entity.pdbx_description
1 polymer ?
#
loop_
_entity_poly.entity_id
_entity_poly.type
_entity_poly.pdbx_seq_one_letter_code
_entity_poly.pdbx_strand_id
1 'polypeptide(L)'
;MGSAVITARAAATFDPVGRSVATARAFVRDTLQGWGYTDVVDDAVVLTSELVTNAVVHAGTAADVLCLRTEDGVRVEVSDHYPEREVPLQSSGLDFGSPDREGGRGLLLCAALASRWGVEYTPTHKHVWFQLDLPERPVGIRSASPVLPTSLLPVAEQRVRVAVVQTDGSGSIASWNDDASFLFGYAAEQVAGKQLTDFVAWPHTPGTNTGIADALQLSRWEGSYGIRGADGRVIPVYASHLRVRDADGEPSTVCLLVRDYERAVLQTPVRAPVSDSSAENRSTDPFEIFIGSPAPDDLDGLLQRTVERARDMLDADAAFLLLATDDETELEVRATTGLPSARQRFARVPVEAGTGRYGSARMPAVHEDLTVVPGAVPLLSDTGMRSVVTVPLKVEGRLTGSLGVAAEAAGRYSNEEALRLQFAADRIALAVESARLGELERLRRGSLSFLVEASDLLAGTLDRDQTLALMAQMTVPTLATWCAVYTIADQSSEPYLSYVLHEDEERIDGLKALLSSIDPPDPVPAPGARIWPAPTEAGHEAALRTSKRTLGRDAPLSMGAAARTTLATAVAVGGETVVLPLVARNRVIGMLTLGKPSDEHFRQEILELAEDLSRRAALALDNARLYSERMAISQSLQRSLLPPGLPDVPNVEIEVIYRAAGEGNEVGGDFYDVFPIRDGAYGFAIGDVCGTGPEAAAVTGLARHALRLLAREGFGGPAVLERLNAAILDEGARSRFLTLLYGELWPQEDGSALLKVVCAGHPLPLRLRQDGSVEAAAEPQPLLGVIEDLELYEQEVTLEPGDVLLCVTDGVTERREGTRMLGDDGLADVLAMCTGLTAGAVAGRILRAVERFAAEPASDDMAILAMRVPEPQNLP
;
A
#
# COMPACT_ATOMS: atom_id res chain seq x y z
N MET A 1 -38.97 -24.06 -11.03
CA MET A 1 -38.31 -22.93 -10.37
C MET A 1 -37.58 -23.48 -9.15
N GLY A 2 -36.31 -23.87 -9.30
CA GLY A 2 -35.48 -24.28 -8.17
C GLY A 2 -35.02 -23.04 -7.43
N SER A 3 -35.23 -23.00 -6.11
CA SER A 3 -34.73 -21.93 -5.24
C SER A 3 -33.20 -21.91 -5.32
N ALA A 4 -32.61 -20.85 -5.87
CA ALA A 4 -31.17 -20.62 -5.78
C ALA A 4 -30.77 -20.61 -4.29
N VAL A 5 -29.73 -21.37 -3.92
CA VAL A 5 -29.26 -21.42 -2.54
C VAL A 5 -28.53 -20.11 -2.23
N ILE A 6 -29.07 -19.33 -1.29
CA ILE A 6 -28.47 -18.08 -0.83
C ILE A 6 -27.31 -18.43 0.12
N THR A 7 -26.08 -18.08 -0.25
CA THR A 7 -24.85 -18.43 0.49
C THR A 7 -24.32 -17.27 1.34
N ALA A 8 -24.81 -16.04 1.12
CA ALA A 8 -24.59 -14.87 1.99
C ALA A 8 -25.67 -13.81 1.73
N ARG A 9 -25.97 -12.98 2.74
CA ARG A 9 -26.89 -11.84 2.63
C ARG A 9 -26.37 -10.65 3.41
N ALA A 10 -26.57 -9.45 2.88
CA ALA A 10 -26.35 -8.19 3.60
C ALA A 10 -27.49 -7.24 3.24
N ALA A 11 -28.05 -6.56 4.24
CA ALA A 11 -29.14 -5.61 4.03
C ALA A 11 -28.85 -4.30 4.76
N ALA A 12 -29.22 -3.19 4.13
CA ALA A 12 -29.17 -1.87 4.74
C ALA A 12 -30.35 -1.03 4.25
N THR A 13 -30.92 -0.25 5.16
CA THR A 13 -31.98 0.72 4.85
C THR A 13 -31.36 2.11 4.79
N PHE A 14 -31.72 2.87 3.76
CA PHE A 14 -31.23 4.22 3.58
C PHE A 14 -32.38 5.22 3.54
N ASP A 15 -32.27 6.28 4.34
CA ASP A 15 -33.26 7.34 4.44
C ASP A 15 -33.41 8.08 3.10
N PRO A 16 -34.56 8.74 2.82
CA PRO A 16 -34.81 9.49 1.60
C PRO A 16 -34.06 10.84 1.55
N VAL A 17 -32.72 10.80 1.60
CA VAL A 17 -31.83 11.95 1.53
C VAL A 17 -30.71 11.69 0.51
N GLY A 18 -30.32 12.67 -0.31
CA GLY A 18 -29.40 12.41 -1.44
C GLY A 18 -28.03 11.78 -1.08
N ARG A 19 -27.53 11.97 0.16
CA ARG A 19 -26.32 11.28 0.66
C ARG A 19 -26.48 9.75 0.73
N SER A 20 -27.70 9.26 0.87
CA SER A 20 -28.03 7.84 0.96
C SER A 20 -27.65 7.06 -0.28
N VAL A 21 -27.62 7.69 -1.46
CA VAL A 21 -27.16 7.04 -2.70
C VAL A 21 -25.67 6.71 -2.59
N ALA A 22 -24.85 7.65 -2.10
CA ALA A 22 -23.42 7.42 -1.88
C ALA A 22 -23.17 6.37 -0.78
N THR A 23 -23.96 6.40 0.29
CA THR A 23 -23.87 5.39 1.37
C THR A 23 -24.32 4.01 0.88
N ALA A 24 -25.33 3.93 0.01
CA ALA A 24 -25.76 2.68 -0.61
C ALA A 24 -24.70 2.13 -1.58
N ARG A 25 -24.05 2.99 -2.37
CA ARG A 25 -22.90 2.59 -3.21
C ARG A 25 -21.76 2.06 -2.36
N ALA A 26 -21.40 2.74 -1.27
CA ALA A 26 -20.37 2.30 -0.34
C ALA A 26 -20.74 0.97 0.31
N PHE A 27 -21.99 0.81 0.75
CA PHE A 27 -22.49 -0.44 1.31
C PHE A 27 -22.40 -1.62 0.33
N VAL A 28 -22.86 -1.45 -0.92
CA VAL A 28 -22.75 -2.51 -1.94
C VAL A 28 -21.30 -2.79 -2.29
N ARG A 29 -20.47 -1.75 -2.45
CA ARG A 29 -19.02 -1.88 -2.69
C ARG A 29 -18.34 -2.67 -1.57
N ASP A 30 -18.52 -2.26 -0.32
CA ASP A 30 -17.90 -2.88 0.86
C ASP A 30 -18.40 -4.32 1.06
N THR A 31 -19.68 -4.58 0.78
CA THR A 31 -20.28 -5.92 0.86
C THR A 31 -19.67 -6.85 -0.18
N LEU A 32 -19.64 -6.44 -1.46
CA LEU A 32 -19.13 -7.26 -2.55
C LEU A 32 -17.61 -7.42 -2.49
N GLN A 33 -16.89 -6.38 -2.05
CA GLN A 33 -15.49 -6.52 -1.68
C GLN A 33 -15.37 -7.51 -0.53
N GLY A 34 -16.06 -7.34 0.60
CA GLY A 34 -16.04 -8.29 1.72
C GLY A 34 -16.28 -9.75 1.32
N TRP A 35 -17.05 -10.00 0.25
CA TRP A 35 -17.32 -11.33 -0.28
C TRP A 35 -16.33 -11.90 -1.29
N GLY A 36 -15.38 -11.12 -1.82
CA GLY A 36 -14.44 -11.63 -2.83
C GLY A 36 -14.52 -10.99 -4.21
N TYR A 37 -15.59 -10.26 -4.53
CA TYR A 37 -16.03 -10.10 -5.91
C TYR A 37 -15.70 -8.74 -6.52
N THR A 38 -14.41 -8.40 -6.61
CA THR A 38 -13.97 -7.09 -7.13
C THR A 38 -14.34 -6.83 -8.58
N ASP A 39 -14.52 -7.87 -9.40
CA ASP A 39 -14.71 -7.71 -10.85
C ASP A 39 -16.12 -7.24 -11.24
N VAL A 40 -17.10 -7.40 -10.34
CA VAL A 40 -18.51 -7.01 -10.57
C VAL A 40 -18.92 -5.82 -9.70
N VAL A 41 -17.99 -5.24 -8.93
CA VAL A 41 -18.25 -4.13 -8.02
C VAL A 41 -18.65 -2.88 -8.79
N ASP A 42 -17.96 -2.56 -9.87
CA ASP A 42 -18.21 -1.31 -10.61
C ASP A 42 -19.59 -1.34 -11.27
N ASP A 43 -19.93 -2.44 -11.96
CA ASP A 43 -21.26 -2.66 -12.54
C ASP A 43 -22.37 -2.66 -11.48
N ALA A 44 -22.15 -3.34 -10.34
CA ALA A 44 -23.12 -3.37 -9.24
C ALA A 44 -23.32 -1.98 -8.61
N VAL A 45 -22.26 -1.18 -8.48
CA VAL A 45 -22.31 0.15 -7.89
C VAL A 45 -23.06 1.12 -8.81
N VAL A 46 -22.83 1.05 -10.13
CA VAL A 46 -23.55 1.87 -11.12
C VAL A 46 -25.04 1.55 -11.09
N LEU A 47 -25.40 0.26 -11.21
CA LEU A 47 -26.80 -0.16 -11.18
C LEU A 47 -27.50 0.16 -9.84
N THR A 48 -26.79 0.00 -8.72
CA THR A 48 -27.32 0.39 -7.40
C THR A 48 -27.52 1.91 -7.32
N SER A 49 -26.61 2.70 -7.88
CA SER A 49 -26.73 4.17 -7.90
C SER A 49 -28.02 4.58 -8.59
N GLU A 50 -28.33 4.01 -9.75
CA GLU A 50 -29.55 4.31 -10.51
C GLU A 50 -30.82 3.87 -9.79
N LEU A 51 -30.84 2.65 -9.23
CA LEU A 51 -32.02 2.13 -8.55
C LEU A 51 -32.31 2.85 -7.23
N VAL A 52 -31.28 3.16 -6.44
CA VAL A 52 -31.43 3.90 -5.18
C VAL A 52 -31.74 5.36 -5.44
N THR A 53 -31.21 5.97 -6.51
CA THR A 53 -31.60 7.33 -6.93
C THR A 53 -33.08 7.38 -7.31
N ASN A 54 -33.58 6.37 -8.03
CA ASN A 54 -35.01 6.23 -8.32
C ASN A 54 -35.88 6.13 -7.05
N ALA A 55 -35.44 5.39 -6.03
CA ALA A 55 -36.19 5.24 -4.78
C ALA A 55 -36.10 6.49 -3.87
N VAL A 56 -34.90 7.02 -3.67
CA VAL A 56 -34.62 8.10 -2.71
C VAL A 56 -34.92 9.49 -3.27
N VAL A 57 -34.54 9.77 -4.52
CA VAL A 57 -34.64 11.10 -5.13
C VAL A 57 -35.96 11.28 -5.86
N HIS A 58 -36.38 10.30 -6.66
CA HIS A 58 -37.59 10.42 -7.48
C HIS A 58 -38.86 9.94 -6.75
N ALA A 59 -38.78 8.89 -5.92
CA ALA A 59 -39.93 8.44 -5.12
C ALA A 59 -39.97 9.06 -3.72
N GLY A 60 -38.86 9.60 -3.20
CA GLY A 60 -38.79 10.28 -1.90
C GLY A 60 -38.96 9.34 -0.70
N THR A 61 -38.70 8.04 -0.87
CA THR A 61 -38.95 7.01 0.13
C THR A 61 -37.64 6.37 0.60
N ALA A 62 -37.67 5.77 1.80
CA ALA A 62 -36.52 5.01 2.28
C ALA A 62 -36.28 3.81 1.36
N ALA A 63 -35.03 3.61 0.97
CA ALA A 63 -34.61 2.53 0.09
C ALA A 63 -33.97 1.41 0.92
N ASP A 64 -34.56 0.21 0.86
CA ASP A 64 -33.94 -0.99 1.38
C ASP A 64 -33.10 -1.64 0.29
N VAL A 65 -31.80 -1.75 0.52
CA VAL A 65 -30.88 -2.45 -0.39
C VAL A 65 -30.50 -3.78 0.23
N LEU A 66 -30.77 -4.87 -0.48
CA LEU A 66 -30.43 -6.23 -0.12
C LEU A 66 -29.46 -6.81 -1.14
N CYS A 67 -28.27 -7.16 -0.69
CA CYS A 67 -27.32 -7.95 -1.47
C CYS A 67 -27.50 -9.42 -1.11
N LEU A 68 -27.61 -10.27 -2.12
CA LEU A 68 -27.70 -11.73 -2.02
C LEU A 68 -26.58 -12.36 -2.84
N ARG A 69 -25.85 -13.27 -2.19
CA ARG A 69 -24.90 -14.15 -2.88
C ARG A 69 -25.58 -15.47 -3.20
N THR A 70 -25.62 -15.85 -4.47
CA THR A 70 -26.09 -17.16 -4.93
C THR A 70 -24.90 -18.02 -5.36
N GLU A 71 -25.14 -19.27 -5.74
CA GLU A 71 -24.09 -20.14 -6.28
C GLU A 71 -23.55 -19.65 -7.63
N ASP A 72 -24.40 -18.99 -8.43
CA ASP A 72 -24.12 -18.60 -9.82
C ASP A 72 -23.82 -17.09 -9.99
N GLY A 73 -23.93 -16.29 -8.93
CA GLY A 73 -23.83 -14.83 -9.08
C GLY A 73 -24.11 -14.00 -7.83
N VAL A 74 -24.24 -12.70 -8.05
CA VAL A 74 -24.68 -11.72 -7.06
C VAL A 74 -25.99 -11.12 -7.52
N ARG A 75 -26.98 -11.07 -6.62
CA ARG A 75 -28.25 -10.39 -6.84
C ARG A 75 -28.38 -9.22 -5.89
N VAL A 76 -28.67 -8.04 -6.41
CA VAL A 76 -28.94 -6.84 -5.61
C VAL A 76 -30.41 -6.47 -5.80
N GLU A 77 -31.10 -6.24 -4.69
CA GLU A 77 -32.50 -5.84 -4.66
C GLU A 77 -32.61 -4.47 -3.99
N VAL A 78 -33.35 -3.57 -4.63
CA VAL A 78 -33.68 -2.26 -4.07
C VAL A 78 -35.19 -2.19 -3.91
N SER A 79 -35.63 -1.98 -2.68
CA SER A 79 -37.05 -1.91 -2.34
C SER A 79 -37.38 -0.49 -1.90
N ASP A 80 -38.39 0.09 -2.52
CA ASP A 80 -38.99 1.33 -2.04
C ASP A 80 -40.22 1.04 -1.17
N HIS A 81 -40.39 1.79 -0.08
CA HIS A 81 -41.59 1.72 0.76
C HIS A 81 -42.58 2.80 0.28
N TYR A 82 -43.74 2.41 -0.24
CA TYR A 82 -44.71 3.33 -0.84
C TYR A 82 -45.94 3.52 0.09
N PRO A 83 -46.00 4.55 0.96
CA PRO A 83 -47.23 4.89 1.67
C PRO A 83 -48.07 5.82 0.78
N GLU A 84 -49.28 5.41 0.43
CA GLU A 84 -50.33 6.21 -0.25
C GLU A 84 -50.22 6.39 -1.77
N ARG A 85 -50.65 5.37 -2.53
CA ARG A 85 -51.41 5.59 -3.79
C ARG A 85 -52.58 4.63 -3.85
N GLU A 86 -53.77 5.17 -4.12
CA GLU A 86 -54.99 4.38 -4.34
C GLU A 86 -54.79 3.38 -5.48
N VAL A 87 -55.25 2.15 -5.23
CA VAL A 87 -55.23 1.03 -6.19
C VAL A 87 -56.04 1.41 -7.43
N PRO A 88 -55.46 1.44 -8.65
CA PRO A 88 -56.27 1.48 -9.85
C PRO A 88 -56.85 0.08 -10.07
N LEU A 89 -58.08 -0.13 -9.60
CA LEU A 89 -58.91 -1.25 -10.04
C LEU A 89 -59.24 -1.05 -11.53
N GLN A 90 -58.66 -1.91 -12.36
CA GLN A 90 -59.03 -2.25 -13.75
C GLN A 90 -59.57 -1.11 -14.64
N SER A 91 -58.76 -0.69 -15.60
CA SER A 91 -59.26 -0.29 -16.93
C SER A 91 -58.25 -0.61 -18.02
N SER A 92 -58.76 -1.34 -19.00
CA SER A 92 -58.12 -1.83 -20.21
C SER A 92 -57.71 -0.68 -21.15
N GLY A 93 -56.60 -0.84 -21.88
CA GLY A 93 -56.30 -0.03 -23.05
C GLY A 93 -54.85 0.46 -23.11
N LEU A 94 -54.25 0.31 -24.28
CA LEU A 94 -52.93 0.84 -24.65
C LEU A 94 -52.82 2.33 -24.32
N ASP A 95 -51.79 2.71 -23.55
CA ASP A 95 -51.23 4.06 -23.56
C ASP A 95 -49.76 3.99 -23.11
N PHE A 96 -48.83 4.13 -24.05
CA PHE A 96 -47.43 4.42 -23.73
C PHE A 96 -47.40 5.90 -23.35
N GLY A 97 -47.42 6.16 -22.04
CA GLY A 97 -47.39 7.53 -21.51
C GLY A 97 -46.15 8.32 -21.97
N SER A 98 -46.36 9.63 -22.12
CA SER A 98 -45.43 10.68 -22.56
C SER A 98 -43.94 10.46 -22.19
N PRO A 99 -42.97 10.78 -23.07
CA PRO A 99 -41.53 10.65 -22.81
C PRO A 99 -40.98 11.58 -21.71
N ASP A 100 -41.78 12.49 -21.15
CA ASP A 100 -41.35 13.49 -20.16
C ASP A 100 -41.16 12.95 -18.72
N ARG A 101 -40.80 11.67 -18.55
CA ARG A 101 -40.51 11.08 -17.23
C ARG A 101 -39.11 10.48 -17.20
N GLU A 102 -38.23 11.15 -16.46
CA GLU A 102 -36.83 10.78 -16.14
C GLU A 102 -36.63 9.33 -15.63
N GLY A 103 -37.69 8.63 -15.20
CA GLY A 103 -37.62 7.30 -14.59
C GLY A 103 -37.33 6.10 -15.51
N GLY A 104 -37.11 6.30 -16.81
CA GLY A 104 -36.86 5.21 -17.78
C GLY A 104 -35.40 4.76 -17.91
N ARG A 105 -34.44 5.60 -17.52
CA ARG A 105 -33.00 5.38 -17.79
C ARG A 105 -32.38 4.27 -16.93
N GLY A 106 -32.78 4.16 -15.66
CA GLY A 106 -32.24 3.13 -14.75
C GLY A 106 -32.56 1.69 -15.17
N LEU A 107 -33.72 1.44 -15.78
CA LEU A 107 -34.08 0.11 -16.29
C LEU A 107 -33.36 -0.23 -17.59
N LEU A 108 -33.01 0.77 -18.41
CA LEU A 108 -32.18 0.58 -19.60
C LEU A 108 -30.74 0.19 -19.23
N LEU A 109 -30.19 0.76 -18.16
CA LEU A 109 -28.89 0.36 -17.60
C LEU A 109 -28.91 -1.07 -17.05
N CYS A 110 -29.98 -1.45 -16.33
CA CYS A 110 -30.17 -2.85 -15.90
C CYS A 110 -30.24 -3.82 -17.10
N ALA A 111 -30.87 -3.42 -18.21
CA ALA A 111 -30.96 -4.24 -19.41
C ALA A 111 -29.62 -4.39 -20.16
N ALA A 112 -28.71 -3.42 -20.00
CA ALA A 112 -27.40 -3.43 -20.66
C ALA A 112 -26.32 -4.15 -19.85
N LEU A 113 -26.32 -4.02 -18.52
CA LEU A 113 -25.21 -4.46 -17.66
C LEU A 113 -25.51 -5.75 -16.86
N ALA A 114 -26.77 -6.06 -16.58
CA ALA A 114 -27.13 -7.24 -15.77
C ALA A 114 -27.44 -8.48 -16.62
N SER A 115 -27.05 -9.65 -16.12
CA SER A 115 -27.38 -10.94 -16.77
C SER A 115 -28.89 -11.21 -16.72
N ARG A 116 -29.54 -10.78 -15.62
CA ARG A 116 -30.99 -10.80 -15.44
C ARG A 116 -31.43 -9.63 -14.58
N TRP A 117 -32.64 -9.13 -14.80
CA TRP A 117 -33.26 -8.14 -13.93
C TRP A 117 -34.77 -8.32 -13.92
N GLY A 118 -35.43 -7.77 -12.92
CA GLY A 118 -36.87 -7.85 -12.78
C GLY A 118 -37.44 -6.80 -11.82
N VAL A 119 -38.76 -6.63 -11.90
CA VAL A 119 -39.51 -5.77 -10.99
C VAL A 119 -40.65 -6.58 -10.39
N GLU A 120 -40.72 -6.61 -9.08
CA GLU A 120 -41.79 -7.27 -8.32
C GLU A 120 -42.57 -6.22 -7.54
N TYR A 121 -43.90 -6.26 -7.67
CA TYR A 121 -44.80 -5.36 -6.99
C TYR A 121 -45.53 -6.11 -5.88
N THR A 122 -45.44 -5.61 -4.66
CA THR A 122 -46.31 -6.00 -3.55
C THR A 122 -47.23 -4.83 -3.18
N PRO A 123 -48.31 -5.07 -2.40
CA PRO A 123 -49.21 -3.99 -2.00
C PRO A 123 -48.55 -2.85 -1.20
N THR A 124 -47.35 -3.07 -0.67
CA THR A 124 -46.66 -2.15 0.23
C THR A 124 -45.27 -1.74 -0.25
N HIS A 125 -44.70 -2.45 -1.24
CA HIS A 125 -43.33 -2.22 -1.71
C HIS A 125 -43.21 -2.51 -3.21
N LYS A 126 -42.39 -1.72 -3.90
CA LYS A 126 -41.86 -2.08 -5.22
C LYS A 126 -40.42 -2.54 -5.03
N HIS A 127 -40.13 -3.75 -5.52
CA HIS A 127 -38.81 -4.35 -5.50
C HIS A 127 -38.24 -4.35 -6.92
N VAL A 128 -37.11 -3.69 -7.14
CA VAL A 128 -36.36 -3.79 -8.39
C VAL A 128 -35.08 -4.55 -8.11
N TRP A 129 -34.82 -5.61 -8.87
CA TRP A 129 -33.64 -6.46 -8.67
C TRP A 129 -32.88 -6.67 -9.96
N PHE A 130 -31.56 -6.85 -9.83
CA PHE A 130 -30.68 -7.25 -10.93
C PHE A 130 -29.69 -8.31 -10.44
N GLN A 131 -29.24 -9.15 -11.37
CA GLN A 131 -28.28 -10.22 -11.15
C GLN A 131 -27.06 -10.00 -12.05
N LEU A 132 -25.88 -10.14 -11.47
CA LEU A 132 -24.60 -10.17 -12.18
C LEU A 132 -24.02 -11.59 -12.03
N ASP A 133 -23.65 -12.18 -13.17
CA ASP A 133 -23.00 -13.49 -13.17
C ASP A 133 -21.53 -13.31 -12.81
N LEU A 134 -20.99 -14.21 -12.00
CA LEU A 134 -19.58 -14.17 -11.62
C LEU A 134 -18.73 -14.78 -12.75
N PRO A 135 -17.60 -14.16 -13.14
CA PRO A 135 -16.65 -14.82 -14.03
C PRO A 135 -16.14 -16.12 -13.37
N GLU A 136 -16.08 -17.24 -14.12
CA GLU A 136 -15.54 -18.50 -13.61
C GLU A 136 -14.09 -18.30 -13.12
N ARG A 137 -13.94 -18.13 -11.80
CA ARG A 137 -12.65 -18.05 -11.12
C ARG A 137 -12.54 -19.22 -10.13
N PRO A 138 -11.38 -19.88 -10.06
CA PRO A 138 -11.15 -20.95 -9.09
C PRO A 138 -11.36 -20.43 -7.67
N VAL A 139 -12.13 -21.16 -6.86
CA VAL A 139 -12.49 -20.79 -5.49
C VAL A 139 -11.24 -20.72 -4.61
N GLY A 140 -10.89 -19.53 -4.11
CA GLY A 140 -9.83 -19.37 -3.11
C GLY A 140 -9.54 -17.92 -2.71
N ILE A 141 -9.73 -17.67 -1.40
CA ILE A 141 -9.18 -16.58 -0.56
C ILE A 141 -10.05 -15.31 -0.40
N ARG A 142 -10.57 -15.13 0.83
CA ARG A 142 -10.46 -13.86 1.58
C ARG A 142 -10.15 -14.10 3.08
N SER A 143 -8.99 -13.57 3.45
CA SER A 143 -8.48 -12.91 4.65
C SER A 143 -9.22 -12.90 6.01
N ALA A 144 -8.35 -12.99 7.04
CA ALA A 144 -8.41 -12.47 8.41
C ALA A 144 -9.58 -11.56 8.83
N SER A 145 -10.08 -11.78 10.05
CA SER A 145 -10.96 -10.87 10.78
C SER A 145 -10.67 -10.94 12.30
N PRO A 146 -11.02 -9.89 13.07
CA PRO A 146 -10.25 -9.40 14.21
C PRO A 146 -10.48 -10.15 15.53
N VAL A 147 -9.66 -9.78 16.52
CA VAL A 147 -9.73 -10.21 17.93
C VAL A 147 -11.11 -9.92 18.52
N LEU A 148 -11.76 -10.95 19.07
CA LEU A 148 -12.95 -10.80 19.92
C LEU A 148 -12.52 -10.39 21.34
N PRO A 149 -13.12 -9.37 21.95
CA PRO A 149 -12.94 -9.11 23.37
C PRO A 149 -13.47 -10.29 24.20
N THR A 150 -12.72 -10.65 25.24
CA THR A 150 -12.92 -11.83 26.12
C THR A 150 -14.28 -11.83 26.86
N SER A 151 -15.08 -10.77 26.74
CA SER A 151 -16.40 -10.60 27.36
C SER A 151 -17.55 -11.26 26.59
N LEU A 152 -17.29 -11.92 25.45
CA LEU A 152 -18.29 -12.66 24.67
C LEU A 152 -18.11 -14.18 24.74
N LEU A 153 -17.53 -14.71 25.82
CA LEU A 153 -17.64 -16.14 26.11
C LEU A 153 -19.13 -16.46 26.34
N PRO A 154 -19.75 -17.37 25.57
CA PRO A 154 -21.12 -17.77 25.84
C PRO A 154 -21.16 -18.44 27.22
N VAL A 155 -21.92 -17.82 28.12
CA VAL A 155 -22.41 -18.47 29.34
C VAL A 155 -23.43 -19.52 28.89
N ALA A 156 -22.96 -20.71 28.56
CA ALA A 156 -23.83 -21.84 28.27
C ALA A 156 -23.36 -23.05 29.09
N GLU A 157 -24.26 -23.60 29.89
CA GLU A 157 -24.10 -24.81 30.71
C GLU A 157 -23.89 -26.10 29.88
N GLN A 158 -23.39 -26.02 28.65
CA GLN A 158 -23.16 -27.16 27.77
C GLN A 158 -21.68 -27.55 27.75
N ARG A 159 -21.40 -28.83 28.01
CA ARG A 159 -20.05 -29.42 27.91
C ARG A 159 -19.49 -29.18 26.51
N VAL A 160 -18.40 -28.41 26.41
CA VAL A 160 -17.56 -28.34 25.21
C VAL A 160 -16.96 -29.72 24.98
N ARG A 161 -17.11 -30.25 23.76
CA ARG A 161 -16.60 -31.56 23.39
C ARG A 161 -15.32 -31.39 22.59
N VAL A 162 -14.26 -32.03 23.05
CA VAL A 162 -12.94 -31.94 22.41
C VAL A 162 -12.66 -33.28 21.74
N ALA A 163 -12.73 -33.27 20.41
CA ALA A 163 -12.33 -34.42 19.63
C ALA A 163 -10.80 -34.57 19.70
N VAL A 164 -10.34 -35.74 20.14
CA VAL A 164 -8.93 -36.09 20.24
C VAL A 164 -8.66 -37.20 19.24
N VAL A 165 -7.80 -36.90 18.28
CA VAL A 165 -7.42 -37.81 17.20
C VAL A 165 -5.91 -37.97 17.24
N GLN A 166 -5.42 -39.20 17.30
CA GLN A 166 -4.00 -39.48 17.27
C GLN A 166 -3.65 -40.10 15.93
N THR A 167 -2.62 -39.58 15.26
CA THR A 167 -2.05 -40.18 14.05
C THR A 167 -0.65 -40.71 14.31
N ASP A 168 -0.27 -41.77 13.61
CA ASP A 168 1.10 -42.26 13.59
C ASP A 168 2.02 -41.37 12.72
N GLY A 169 3.30 -41.71 12.64
CA GLY A 169 4.30 -40.98 11.85
C GLY A 169 4.04 -40.97 10.33
N SER A 170 3.12 -41.80 9.83
CA SER A 170 2.67 -41.80 8.43
C SER A 170 1.42 -40.95 8.21
N GLY A 171 0.76 -40.49 9.29
CA GLY A 171 -0.50 -39.74 9.25
C GLY A 171 -1.75 -40.63 9.25
N SER A 172 -1.62 -41.93 9.54
CA SER A 172 -2.76 -42.85 9.70
C SER A 172 -3.36 -42.72 11.11
N ILE A 173 -4.68 -42.79 11.22
CA ILE A 173 -5.40 -42.62 12.49
C ILE A 173 -5.18 -43.84 13.39
N ALA A 174 -4.49 -43.63 14.49
CA ALA A 174 -4.23 -44.63 15.53
C ALA A 174 -5.27 -44.60 16.66
N SER A 175 -5.82 -43.42 16.98
CA SER A 175 -6.82 -43.25 18.03
C SER A 175 -7.89 -42.23 17.66
N TRP A 176 -9.12 -42.49 18.09
CA TRP A 176 -10.30 -41.67 17.82
C TRP A 176 -11.25 -41.74 19.02
N ASN A 177 -11.41 -40.64 19.75
CA ASN A 177 -12.19 -40.64 21.00
C ASN A 177 -13.71 -40.55 20.77
N ASP A 178 -14.49 -40.75 21.84
CA ASP A 178 -15.96 -40.69 21.80
C ASP A 178 -16.50 -39.33 21.36
N ASP A 179 -15.81 -38.24 21.72
CA ASP A 179 -16.18 -36.88 21.29
C ASP A 179 -15.95 -36.68 19.79
N ALA A 180 -14.89 -37.25 19.20
CA ALA A 180 -14.68 -37.27 17.75
C ALA A 180 -15.75 -38.11 17.04
N SER A 181 -16.13 -39.25 17.63
CA SER A 181 -17.21 -40.09 17.11
C SER A 181 -18.55 -39.36 17.08
N PHE A 182 -18.84 -38.59 18.14
CA PHE A 182 -20.04 -37.78 18.23
C PHE A 182 -20.01 -36.56 17.29
N LEU A 183 -18.87 -35.88 17.19
CA LEU A 183 -18.74 -34.66 16.40
C LEU A 183 -18.80 -34.94 14.90
N PHE A 184 -18.18 -36.02 14.43
CA PHE A 184 -18.01 -36.31 13.01
C PHE A 184 -18.84 -37.51 12.51
N GLY A 185 -19.47 -38.28 13.40
CA GLY A 185 -20.39 -39.36 13.06
C GLY A 185 -19.72 -40.66 12.61
N TYR A 186 -18.40 -40.79 12.73
CA TYR A 186 -17.67 -42.04 12.46
C TYR A 186 -17.37 -42.79 13.76
N ALA A 187 -17.64 -44.09 13.81
CA ALA A 187 -17.17 -44.95 14.89
C ALA A 187 -15.64 -45.17 14.78
N ALA A 188 -14.95 -45.35 15.90
CA ALA A 188 -13.50 -45.56 15.93
C ALA A 188 -13.05 -46.73 15.03
N GLU A 189 -13.83 -47.81 14.93
CA GLU A 189 -13.50 -48.95 14.06
C GLU A 189 -13.58 -48.63 12.56
N GLN A 190 -14.30 -47.57 12.18
CA GLN A 190 -14.47 -47.16 10.78
C GLN A 190 -13.32 -46.27 10.27
N VAL A 191 -12.58 -45.65 11.18
CA VAL A 191 -11.51 -44.67 10.87
C VAL A 191 -10.12 -45.16 11.25
N ALA A 192 -10.01 -46.10 12.19
CA ALA A 192 -8.73 -46.68 12.60
C ALA A 192 -7.98 -47.29 11.40
N GLY A 193 -6.71 -46.91 11.25
CA GLY A 193 -5.82 -47.38 10.17
C GLY A 193 -6.02 -46.71 8.80
N LYS A 194 -6.93 -45.73 8.68
CA LYS A 194 -7.08 -44.91 7.46
C LYS A 194 -6.31 -43.59 7.60
N GLN A 195 -6.02 -42.96 6.46
CA GLN A 195 -5.27 -41.71 6.44
C GLN A 195 -6.15 -40.55 6.93
N LEU A 196 -5.63 -39.71 7.83
CA LEU A 196 -6.39 -38.54 8.30
C LEU A 196 -6.78 -37.60 7.14
N THR A 197 -5.96 -37.53 6.10
CA THR A 197 -6.18 -36.72 4.88
C THR A 197 -7.47 -37.08 4.14
N ASP A 198 -7.96 -38.31 4.26
CA ASP A 198 -9.18 -38.77 3.58
C ASP A 198 -10.43 -38.10 4.17
N PHE A 199 -10.35 -37.78 5.47
CA PHE A 199 -11.43 -37.17 6.24
C PHE A 199 -11.30 -35.65 6.34
N VAL A 200 -10.14 -35.09 6.01
CA VAL A 200 -9.89 -33.64 6.12
C VAL A 200 -10.10 -32.93 4.79
N ALA A 201 -10.89 -31.88 4.83
CA ALA A 201 -10.93 -30.84 3.81
C ALA A 201 -9.86 -29.79 4.15
N TRP A 202 -8.62 -30.05 3.70
CA TRP A 202 -7.46 -29.18 3.92
C TRP A 202 -7.41 -28.03 2.89
N PRO A 203 -7.15 -26.79 3.29
CA PRO A 203 -6.93 -25.70 2.34
C PRO A 203 -5.52 -25.80 1.72
N HIS A 204 -5.41 -25.84 0.39
CA HIS A 204 -4.12 -25.58 -0.26
C HIS A 204 -3.89 -24.07 -0.31
N THR A 205 -2.85 -23.61 0.39
CA THR A 205 -2.47 -22.19 0.44
C THR A 205 -1.53 -21.89 -0.74
N PRO A 206 -1.83 -20.96 -1.66
CA PRO A 206 -0.88 -20.55 -2.67
C PRO A 206 0.27 -19.75 -2.00
N GLY A 207 1.50 -20.25 -2.10
CA GLY A 207 2.70 -19.60 -1.55
C GLY A 207 3.31 -20.27 -0.32
N THR A 208 2.62 -21.20 0.32
CA THR A 208 3.20 -22.11 1.33
C THR A 208 2.86 -23.55 0.94
N ASN A 209 3.88 -24.35 0.60
CA ASN A 209 3.70 -25.75 0.17
C ASN A 209 3.24 -26.69 1.30
N THR A 210 2.67 -26.20 2.40
CA THR A 210 2.37 -27.01 3.58
C THR A 210 0.99 -27.68 3.44
N GLY A 211 0.99 -28.93 2.98
CA GLY A 211 -0.21 -29.78 3.03
C GLY A 211 -0.50 -30.25 4.46
N ILE A 212 -1.65 -30.90 4.69
CA ILE A 212 -1.96 -31.49 6.01
C ILE A 212 -0.87 -32.48 6.46
N ALA A 213 -0.28 -33.21 5.50
CA ALA A 213 0.81 -34.14 5.78
C ALA A 213 2.04 -33.42 6.36
N ASP A 214 2.32 -32.20 5.90
CA ASP A 214 3.43 -31.38 6.40
C ASP A 214 3.06 -30.74 7.74
N ALA A 215 1.82 -30.30 7.92
CA ALA A 215 1.34 -29.77 9.20
C ALA A 215 1.39 -30.80 10.33
N LEU A 216 1.07 -32.07 10.04
CA LEU A 216 1.19 -33.18 10.99
C LEU A 216 2.65 -33.50 11.35
N GLN A 217 3.63 -33.08 10.52
CA GLN A 217 5.05 -33.24 10.80
C GLN A 217 5.65 -32.07 11.60
N LEU A 218 4.95 -30.94 11.73
CA LEU A 218 5.41 -29.82 12.55
C LEU A 218 5.36 -30.19 14.04
N SER A 219 6.28 -29.64 14.84
CA SER A 219 6.28 -29.83 16.30
C SER A 219 4.99 -29.35 16.95
N ARG A 220 4.40 -28.28 16.38
CA ARG A 220 3.13 -27.69 16.78
C ARG A 220 2.51 -26.95 15.60
N TRP A 221 1.20 -27.07 15.43
CA TRP A 221 0.44 -26.31 14.43
C TRP A 221 -0.95 -25.96 14.99
N GLU A 222 -1.43 -24.75 14.71
CA GLU A 222 -2.78 -24.32 15.09
C GLU A 222 -3.46 -23.65 13.89
N GLY A 223 -4.74 -23.94 13.67
CA GLY A 223 -5.50 -23.33 12.59
C GLY A 223 -6.87 -23.96 12.37
N SER A 224 -7.67 -23.32 11.51
CA SER A 224 -9.01 -23.80 11.17
C SER A 224 -8.99 -24.58 9.85
N TYR A 225 -9.67 -25.73 9.82
CA TYR A 225 -9.91 -26.51 8.60
C TYR A 225 -11.23 -27.29 8.70
N GLY A 226 -11.63 -27.97 7.62
CA GLY A 226 -12.86 -28.76 7.62
C GLY A 226 -12.61 -30.26 7.84
N ILE A 227 -13.47 -30.95 8.60
CA ILE A 227 -13.54 -32.42 8.63
C ILE A 227 -14.86 -32.87 7.99
N ARG A 228 -14.77 -33.78 7.01
CA ARG A 228 -15.94 -34.41 6.41
C ARG A 228 -16.59 -35.33 7.43
N GLY A 229 -17.86 -35.13 7.73
CA GLY A 229 -18.65 -36.02 8.57
C GLY A 229 -19.18 -37.22 7.79
N ALA A 230 -19.66 -38.23 8.50
CA ALA A 230 -20.27 -39.43 7.92
C ALA A 230 -21.55 -39.13 7.09
N ASP A 231 -22.17 -37.97 7.32
CA ASP A 231 -23.32 -37.45 6.56
C ASP A 231 -22.93 -36.71 5.27
N GLY A 232 -21.63 -36.63 4.96
CA GLY A 232 -21.09 -35.94 3.79
C GLY A 232 -20.92 -34.43 3.96
N ARG A 233 -21.26 -33.85 5.11
CA ARG A 233 -21.08 -32.41 5.38
C ARG A 233 -19.67 -32.12 5.89
N VAL A 234 -19.11 -30.99 5.47
CA VAL A 234 -17.83 -30.51 6.02
C VAL A 234 -18.12 -29.72 7.30
N ILE A 235 -17.58 -30.21 8.41
CA ILE A 235 -17.67 -29.59 9.73
C ILE A 235 -16.43 -28.70 9.93
N PRO A 236 -16.61 -27.38 10.06
CA PRO A 236 -15.48 -26.48 10.36
C PRO A 236 -15.00 -26.69 11.79
N VAL A 237 -13.70 -26.94 11.93
CA VAL A 237 -13.03 -27.16 13.21
C VAL A 237 -11.84 -26.24 13.38
N TYR A 238 -11.60 -25.81 14.61
CA TYR A 238 -10.31 -25.25 15.02
C TYR A 238 -9.48 -26.38 15.60
N ALA A 239 -8.24 -26.49 15.15
CA ALA A 239 -7.37 -27.61 15.44
C ALA A 239 -6.03 -27.15 16.03
N SER A 240 -5.57 -27.88 17.03
CA SER A 240 -4.21 -27.80 17.58
C SER A 240 -3.55 -29.15 17.41
N HIS A 241 -2.53 -29.22 16.56
CA HIS A 241 -1.70 -30.41 16.35
C HIS A 241 -0.45 -30.31 17.22
N LEU A 242 -0.18 -31.36 17.99
CA LEU A 242 0.98 -31.44 18.87
C LEU A 242 1.73 -32.74 18.58
N ARG A 243 3.00 -32.63 18.19
CA ARG A 243 3.85 -33.79 17.95
C ARG A 243 4.34 -34.34 19.28
N VAL A 244 4.07 -35.61 19.52
CA VAL A 244 4.43 -36.36 20.72
C VAL A 244 5.15 -37.64 20.33
N ARG A 245 5.69 -38.37 21.31
CA ARG A 245 6.14 -39.75 21.11
C ARG A 245 5.10 -40.69 21.68
N ASP A 246 4.78 -41.75 20.96
CA ASP A 246 3.88 -42.79 21.46
C ASP A 246 4.57 -43.67 22.54
N ALA A 247 3.85 -44.68 23.02
CA ALA A 247 4.34 -45.57 24.08
C ALA A 247 5.58 -46.40 23.66
N ASP A 248 5.81 -46.55 22.36
CA ASP A 248 6.93 -47.28 21.78
C ASP A 248 8.11 -46.35 21.38
N GLY A 249 7.95 -45.03 21.60
CA GLY A 249 8.95 -44.00 21.35
C GLY A 249 8.95 -43.43 19.93
N GLU A 250 8.02 -43.87 19.08
CA GLU A 250 7.88 -43.44 17.70
C GLU A 250 7.12 -42.10 17.59
N PRO A 251 7.42 -41.26 16.59
CA PRO A 251 6.78 -39.96 16.44
C PRO A 251 5.29 -40.11 16.06
N SER A 252 4.42 -39.52 16.88
CA SER A 252 2.98 -39.51 16.71
C SER A 252 2.44 -38.08 16.86
N THR A 253 1.32 -37.75 16.21
CA THR A 253 0.73 -36.41 16.28
C THR A 253 -0.65 -36.49 16.91
N VAL A 254 -0.85 -35.74 17.99
CA VAL A 254 -2.15 -35.59 18.65
C VAL A 254 -2.82 -34.34 18.12
N CYS A 255 -4.01 -34.51 17.54
CA CYS A 255 -4.85 -33.45 17.02
C CYS A 255 -6.01 -33.22 18.00
N LEU A 256 -6.03 -32.04 18.63
CA LEU A 256 -7.15 -31.57 19.43
C LEU A 256 -8.06 -30.73 18.54
N LEU A 257 -9.34 -31.07 18.48
CA LEU A 257 -10.29 -30.49 17.54
C LEU A 257 -11.56 -30.05 18.30
N VAL A 258 -11.95 -28.80 18.08
CA VAL A 258 -13.24 -28.26 18.54
C VAL A 258 -13.98 -27.65 17.37
N ARG A 259 -15.29 -27.40 17.50
CA ARG A 259 -16.01 -26.62 16.49
C ARG A 259 -15.36 -25.25 16.37
N ASP A 260 -15.28 -24.69 15.16
CA ASP A 260 -14.56 -23.43 14.92
C ASP A 260 -15.09 -22.26 15.78
N TYR A 261 -16.38 -22.24 16.10
CA TYR A 261 -16.97 -21.25 17.02
C TYR A 261 -16.55 -21.42 18.49
N GLU A 262 -16.01 -22.58 18.87
CA GLU A 262 -15.48 -22.89 20.22
C GLU A 262 -13.95 -22.74 20.28
N ARG A 263 -13.31 -22.14 19.25
CA ARG A 263 -11.84 -22.02 19.14
C ARG A 263 -11.15 -21.44 20.38
N ALA A 264 -11.84 -20.60 21.16
CA ALA A 264 -11.33 -20.02 22.40
C ALA A 264 -10.88 -21.08 23.44
N VAL A 265 -11.35 -22.33 23.34
CA VAL A 265 -10.97 -23.43 24.23
C VAL A 265 -9.59 -24.01 23.92
N LEU A 266 -9.16 -23.98 22.66
CA LEU A 266 -7.86 -24.52 22.21
C LEU A 266 -6.86 -23.43 21.80
N GLN A 267 -7.32 -22.22 21.53
CA GLN A 267 -6.47 -21.12 21.11
C GLN A 267 -5.56 -20.66 22.27
N THR A 268 -4.26 -20.67 22.04
CA THR A 268 -3.30 -20.18 23.03
C THR A 268 -3.48 -18.67 23.23
N PRO A 269 -3.69 -18.17 24.46
CA PRO A 269 -3.81 -16.74 24.69
C PRO A 269 -2.48 -16.05 24.37
N VAL A 270 -2.55 -14.95 23.63
CA VAL A 270 -1.41 -14.04 23.44
C VAL A 270 -1.05 -13.45 24.81
N ARG A 271 0.20 -13.68 25.27
CA ARG A 271 0.70 -13.09 26.53
C ARG A 271 0.69 -11.56 26.41
N ALA A 272 -0.23 -10.92 27.11
CA ALA A 272 -0.09 -9.52 27.51
C ALA A 272 1.05 -9.40 28.54
N PRO A 273 1.74 -8.25 28.62
CA PRO A 273 2.75 -8.02 29.66
C PRO A 273 2.09 -8.15 31.03
N VAL A 274 2.62 -9.06 31.84
CA VAL A 274 2.10 -9.36 33.18
C VAL A 274 2.31 -8.13 34.06
N SER A 275 1.22 -7.52 34.53
CA SER A 275 1.24 -6.59 35.65
C SER A 275 1.49 -7.39 36.93
N ASP A 276 2.56 -7.02 37.65
CA ASP A 276 2.92 -7.56 38.96
C ASP A 276 1.75 -7.46 39.95
N SER A 277 1.18 -8.61 40.30
CA SER A 277 0.34 -8.75 41.50
C SER A 277 0.36 -10.18 42.02
N SER A 278 1.49 -10.60 42.58
CA SER A 278 1.56 -11.70 43.57
C SER A 278 2.87 -11.67 44.34
N ALA A 279 3.03 -10.66 45.19
CA ALA A 279 3.95 -10.77 46.31
C ALA A 279 3.28 -11.64 47.38
N GLU A 280 3.72 -12.90 47.51
CA GLU A 280 3.81 -13.69 48.76
C GLU A 280 4.11 -15.18 48.44
N ASN A 281 5.39 -15.47 48.16
CA ASN A 281 6.14 -16.70 48.46
C ASN A 281 7.34 -16.84 47.49
N ARG A 282 8.43 -16.11 47.74
CA ARG A 282 9.72 -16.43 47.12
C ARG A 282 10.46 -17.37 48.06
N SER A 283 10.44 -18.67 47.75
CA SER A 283 11.60 -19.50 48.05
C SER A 283 12.75 -18.92 47.21
N THR A 284 13.79 -18.41 47.86
CA THR A 284 14.93 -17.77 47.21
C THR A 284 15.48 -18.68 46.12
N ASP A 285 15.34 -18.26 44.86
CA ASP A 285 15.83 -19.02 43.72
C ASP A 285 17.35 -19.15 43.86
N PRO A 286 17.93 -20.36 43.84
CA PRO A 286 19.38 -20.54 43.89
C PRO A 286 20.15 -19.76 42.79
N PHE A 287 19.45 -19.32 41.74
CA PHE A 287 19.93 -18.37 40.73
C PHE A 287 20.11 -16.93 41.27
N GLU A 288 19.18 -16.42 42.09
CA GLU A 288 19.28 -15.09 42.74
C GLU A 288 20.48 -15.01 43.69
N ILE A 289 20.89 -16.15 44.26
CA ILE A 289 22.05 -16.26 45.16
C ILE A 289 23.38 -16.09 44.41
N PHE A 290 23.47 -16.54 43.14
CA PHE A 290 24.72 -16.54 42.38
C PHE A 290 24.96 -15.21 41.63
N ILE A 291 23.96 -14.68 40.92
CA ILE A 291 24.09 -13.44 40.14
C ILE A 291 23.70 -12.18 40.94
N GLY A 292 22.89 -12.34 41.99
CA GLY A 292 22.32 -11.24 42.77
C GLY A 292 21.03 -10.69 42.14
N SER A 293 20.14 -10.17 42.99
CA SER A 293 18.89 -9.54 42.57
C SER A 293 19.02 -8.01 42.59
N PRO A 294 18.52 -7.28 41.57
CA PRO A 294 17.90 -7.81 40.34
C PRO A 294 18.94 -8.27 39.30
N ALA A 295 18.54 -9.26 38.49
CA ALA A 295 19.30 -9.66 37.32
C ALA A 295 19.45 -8.46 36.36
N PRO A 296 20.61 -8.27 35.70
CA PRO A 296 20.79 -7.22 34.69
C PRO A 296 19.81 -7.40 33.52
N ASP A 297 19.32 -6.27 32.99
CA ASP A 297 18.36 -6.23 31.87
C ASP A 297 19.04 -6.42 30.49
N ASP A 298 20.38 -6.41 30.45
CA ASP A 298 21.21 -6.52 29.26
C ASP A 298 22.16 -7.74 29.31
N LEU A 299 22.43 -8.33 28.15
CA LEU A 299 23.30 -9.50 28.04
C LEU A 299 24.71 -9.17 28.54
N ASP A 300 25.28 -8.05 28.13
CA ASP A 300 26.65 -7.68 28.52
C ASP A 300 26.78 -7.46 30.03
N GLY A 301 25.78 -6.86 30.69
CA GLY A 301 25.73 -6.74 32.14
C GLY A 301 25.63 -8.11 32.84
N LEU A 302 24.85 -9.04 32.28
CA LEU A 302 24.75 -10.42 32.77
C LEU A 302 26.09 -11.14 32.67
N LEU A 303 26.73 -11.09 31.50
CA LEU A 303 28.01 -11.74 31.25
C LEU A 303 29.11 -11.17 32.15
N GLN A 304 29.16 -9.84 32.31
CA GLN A 304 30.15 -9.17 33.16
C GLN A 304 30.01 -9.54 34.64
N ARG A 305 28.79 -9.52 35.19
CA ARG A 305 28.57 -9.97 36.58
C ARG A 305 28.91 -11.44 36.77
N THR A 306 28.63 -12.26 35.76
CA THR A 306 28.92 -13.69 35.81
C THR A 306 30.42 -13.94 35.94
N VAL A 307 31.26 -13.28 35.13
CA VAL A 307 32.73 -13.45 35.22
C VAL A 307 33.29 -12.92 36.53
N GLU A 308 32.76 -11.80 37.06
CA GLU A 308 33.15 -11.26 38.37
C GLU A 308 32.83 -12.25 39.50
N ARG A 309 31.62 -12.82 39.49
CA ARG A 309 31.21 -13.83 40.48
C ARG A 309 31.99 -15.13 40.36
N ALA A 310 32.27 -15.59 39.15
CA ALA A 310 33.09 -16.78 38.93
C ALA A 310 34.51 -16.60 39.48
N ARG A 311 35.11 -15.42 39.25
CA ARG A 311 36.42 -15.06 39.81
C ARG A 311 36.38 -15.09 41.35
N ASP A 312 35.42 -14.40 41.95
CA ASP A 312 35.31 -14.27 43.41
C ASP A 312 34.97 -15.62 44.08
N MET A 313 34.17 -16.47 43.45
CA MET A 313 33.77 -17.80 43.95
C MET A 313 34.98 -18.74 44.15
N LEU A 314 35.98 -18.64 43.27
CA LEU A 314 37.17 -19.49 43.29
C LEU A 314 38.44 -18.75 43.74
N ASP A 315 38.28 -17.51 44.26
CA ASP A 315 39.41 -16.66 44.67
C ASP A 315 40.49 -16.60 43.58
N ALA A 316 40.06 -16.33 42.35
CA ALA A 316 40.90 -16.34 41.15
C ALA A 316 41.47 -14.95 40.84
N ASP A 317 42.58 -14.91 40.09
CA ASP A 317 43.17 -13.64 39.65
C ASP A 317 42.44 -13.09 38.40
N ALA A 318 41.91 -13.98 37.55
CA ALA A 318 41.18 -13.62 36.35
C ALA A 318 40.02 -14.58 36.03
N ALA A 319 39.03 -14.10 35.26
CA ALA A 319 37.95 -14.91 34.71
C ALA A 319 37.49 -14.38 33.35
N PHE A 320 36.95 -15.27 32.52
CA PHE A 320 36.49 -14.96 31.17
C PHE A 320 35.31 -15.83 30.77
N LEU A 321 34.46 -15.29 29.88
CA LEU A 321 33.32 -15.99 29.30
C LEU A 321 33.31 -15.82 27.79
N LEU A 322 33.18 -16.96 27.11
CA LEU A 322 33.12 -17.08 25.66
C LEU A 322 31.74 -17.58 25.24
N LEU A 323 31.16 -17.04 24.16
CA LEU A 323 29.91 -17.54 23.57
C LEU A 323 30.18 -18.23 22.23
N ALA A 324 29.45 -19.30 21.95
CA ALA A 324 29.60 -20.03 20.68
C ALA A 324 28.93 -19.29 19.52
N THR A 325 29.57 -19.32 18.36
CA THR A 325 28.95 -18.95 17.08
C THR A 325 27.78 -19.89 16.77
N ASP A 326 26.88 -19.48 15.87
CA ASP A 326 25.65 -20.26 15.57
C ASP A 326 25.94 -21.65 14.99
N ASP A 327 27.11 -21.85 14.38
CA ASP A 327 27.60 -23.11 13.82
C ASP A 327 28.46 -23.94 14.80
N GLU A 328 28.66 -23.46 16.04
CA GLU A 328 29.48 -24.08 17.08
C GLU A 328 30.94 -24.39 16.69
N THR A 329 31.48 -23.67 15.69
CA THR A 329 32.87 -23.86 15.25
C THR A 329 33.85 -22.97 16.01
N GLU A 330 33.40 -21.79 16.44
CA GLU A 330 34.21 -20.78 17.12
C GLU A 330 33.54 -20.29 18.41
N LEU A 331 34.36 -19.82 19.33
CA LEU A 331 33.98 -19.18 20.58
C LEU A 331 34.48 -17.73 20.56
N GLU A 332 33.57 -16.79 20.79
CA GLU A 332 33.86 -15.37 20.83
C GLU A 332 33.95 -14.89 22.27
N VAL A 333 35.03 -14.16 22.60
CA VAL A 333 35.22 -13.56 23.93
C VAL A 333 34.23 -12.41 24.13
N ARG A 334 33.31 -12.58 25.09
CA ARG A 334 32.27 -11.57 25.37
C ARG A 334 32.49 -10.79 26.67
N ALA A 335 33.03 -11.44 27.70
CA ALA A 335 33.32 -10.78 28.98
C ALA A 335 34.61 -11.30 29.61
N THR A 336 35.35 -10.41 30.27
CA THR A 336 36.62 -10.71 30.94
C THR A 336 36.79 -9.84 32.19
N THR A 337 37.42 -10.37 33.23
CA THR A 337 37.85 -9.62 34.41
C THR A 337 39.24 -10.09 34.85
N GLY A 338 40.10 -9.19 35.32
CA GLY A 338 41.48 -9.52 35.70
C GLY A 338 42.47 -9.75 34.53
N LEU A 339 42.06 -9.52 33.29
CA LEU A 339 42.92 -9.63 32.08
C LEU A 339 43.24 -8.25 31.47
N PRO A 340 44.42 -8.03 30.86
CA PRO A 340 44.79 -6.77 30.22
C PRO A 340 43.84 -6.39 29.07
N SER A 341 43.22 -5.21 29.15
CA SER A 341 42.05 -4.80 28.34
C SER A 341 42.29 -4.56 26.84
N ALA A 342 43.50 -4.75 26.32
CA ALA A 342 43.90 -4.16 25.03
C ALA A 342 43.72 -5.05 23.78
N ARG A 343 43.39 -6.35 23.88
CA ARG A 343 43.43 -7.24 22.71
C ARG A 343 42.32 -8.31 22.57
N GLN A 344 41.31 -8.35 23.44
CA GLN A 344 40.58 -9.61 23.62
C GLN A 344 39.05 -9.56 23.53
N ARG A 345 38.39 -8.40 23.56
CA ARG A 345 36.93 -8.36 23.31
C ARG A 345 36.66 -8.73 21.84
N PHE A 346 35.76 -9.66 21.60
CA PHE A 346 35.39 -10.18 20.27
C PHE A 346 36.48 -11.00 19.56
N ALA A 347 37.55 -11.40 20.27
CA ALA A 347 38.50 -12.35 19.74
C ALA A 347 37.84 -13.73 19.59
N ARG A 348 38.07 -14.39 18.46
CA ARG A 348 37.52 -15.71 18.17
C ARG A 348 38.55 -16.81 18.44
N VAL A 349 38.09 -17.89 19.05
CA VAL A 349 38.89 -19.06 19.42
C VAL A 349 38.20 -20.31 18.87
N PRO A 350 38.89 -21.23 18.18
CA PRO A 350 38.26 -22.44 17.67
C PRO A 350 37.79 -23.35 18.82
N VAL A 351 36.63 -23.98 18.66
CA VAL A 351 36.04 -24.92 19.66
C VAL A 351 36.89 -26.19 19.83
N GLU A 352 37.58 -26.61 18.77
CA GLU A 352 38.52 -27.74 18.78
C GLU A 352 39.95 -27.26 18.48
N ALA A 353 40.73 -27.00 19.52
CA ALA A 353 42.13 -26.61 19.39
C ALA A 353 43.07 -27.81 19.61
N GLY A 354 43.32 -28.60 18.57
CA GLY A 354 44.51 -29.46 18.46
C GLY A 354 44.57 -30.74 19.33
N THR A 355 45.55 -31.60 18.99
CA THR A 355 45.66 -33.03 19.34
C THR A 355 45.96 -33.28 20.83
N GLY A 356 44.95 -33.35 21.67
CA GLY A 356 45.09 -33.78 23.05
C GLY A 356 43.76 -34.20 23.69
N ARG A 357 43.79 -35.20 24.58
CA ARG A 357 42.63 -35.75 25.31
C ARG A 357 41.89 -34.76 26.23
N TYR A 358 42.39 -33.51 26.33
CA TYR A 358 41.99 -32.49 27.29
C TYR A 358 41.62 -31.13 26.65
N GLY A 359 41.58 -31.02 25.32
CA GLY A 359 41.47 -29.74 24.60
C GLY A 359 40.11 -29.39 23.98
N SER A 360 39.02 -30.04 24.38
CA SER A 360 37.69 -29.73 23.85
C SER A 360 36.96 -28.74 24.76
N ALA A 361 36.50 -27.62 24.20
CA ALA A 361 35.64 -26.67 24.92
C ALA A 361 34.28 -27.28 25.34
N ARG A 362 33.99 -28.53 24.94
CA ARG A 362 32.79 -29.29 25.32
C ARG A 362 32.94 -30.08 26.61
N MET A 363 34.11 -30.14 27.23
CA MET A 363 34.35 -30.83 28.51
C MET A 363 35.02 -29.91 29.52
N PRO A 364 34.78 -30.10 30.83
CA PRO A 364 35.58 -29.46 31.87
C PRO A 364 37.05 -29.81 31.68
N ALA A 365 37.91 -28.80 31.71
CA ALA A 365 39.36 -28.95 31.62
C ALA A 365 40.04 -28.20 32.77
N VAL A 366 41.01 -28.86 33.41
CA VAL A 366 41.84 -28.30 34.47
C VAL A 366 43.28 -28.37 34.02
N HIS A 367 43.94 -27.22 34.00
CA HIS A 367 45.37 -27.11 33.75
C HIS A 367 46.04 -26.58 35.01
N GLU A 368 46.72 -27.47 35.72
CA GLU A 368 47.46 -27.15 36.95
C GLU A 368 48.67 -26.26 36.65
N ASP A 369 49.32 -26.42 35.50
CA ASP A 369 50.39 -25.54 35.04
C ASP A 369 50.36 -25.37 33.50
N LEU A 370 50.07 -24.16 33.04
CA LEU A 370 50.00 -23.77 31.62
C LEU A 370 51.38 -23.81 30.93
N THR A 371 52.48 -23.84 31.69
CA THR A 371 53.82 -24.02 31.11
C THR A 371 54.07 -25.45 30.61
N VAL A 372 53.30 -26.43 31.09
CA VAL A 372 53.40 -27.84 30.70
C VAL A 372 52.78 -28.05 29.31
N VAL A 373 51.73 -27.30 28.98
CA VAL A 373 51.07 -27.31 27.67
C VAL A 373 50.86 -25.87 27.19
N PRO A 374 51.91 -25.21 26.68
CA PRO A 374 51.81 -23.85 26.17
C PRO A 374 50.79 -23.77 25.03
N GLY A 375 49.87 -22.80 25.10
CA GLY A 375 48.83 -22.60 24.09
C GLY A 375 47.56 -23.43 24.30
N ALA A 376 47.42 -24.17 25.41
CA ALA A 376 46.18 -24.88 25.75
C ALA A 376 44.96 -23.95 25.82
N VAL A 377 45.16 -22.71 26.27
CA VAL A 377 44.16 -21.63 26.24
C VAL A 377 44.79 -20.40 25.56
N PRO A 378 44.59 -20.21 24.24
CA PRO A 378 45.24 -19.14 23.48
C PRO A 378 45.05 -17.74 24.08
N LEU A 379 43.88 -17.50 24.69
CA LEU A 379 43.51 -16.25 25.35
C LEU A 379 44.45 -15.87 26.51
N LEU A 380 45.06 -16.84 27.19
CA LEU A 380 45.92 -16.59 28.36
C LEU A 380 47.40 -16.49 28.02
N SER A 381 47.77 -16.60 26.74
CA SER A 381 49.16 -16.45 26.30
C SER A 381 49.68 -15.06 26.66
N ASP A 382 50.89 -14.98 27.21
CA ASP A 382 51.57 -13.73 27.61
C ASP A 382 50.86 -12.91 28.72
N THR A 383 49.90 -13.51 29.44
CA THR A 383 49.18 -12.83 30.54
C THR A 383 49.82 -13.02 31.92
N GLY A 384 50.73 -13.99 32.07
CA GLY A 384 51.35 -14.36 33.36
C GLY A 384 50.59 -15.42 34.16
N MET A 385 49.41 -15.84 33.69
CA MET A 385 48.61 -16.89 34.34
C MET A 385 49.29 -18.26 34.24
N ARG A 386 49.27 -19.01 35.34
CA ARG A 386 49.92 -20.33 35.44
C ARG A 386 48.95 -21.49 35.58
N SER A 387 47.76 -21.31 36.14
CA SER A 387 46.74 -22.36 36.18
C SER A 387 45.38 -21.85 35.70
N VAL A 388 44.57 -22.74 35.13
CA VAL A 388 43.23 -22.40 34.61
C VAL A 388 42.29 -23.58 34.73
N VAL A 389 41.03 -23.28 35.01
CA VAL A 389 39.92 -24.22 34.86
C VAL A 389 38.87 -23.63 33.92
N THR A 390 38.43 -24.43 32.96
CA THR A 390 37.40 -24.05 31.99
C THR A 390 36.28 -25.08 32.00
N VAL A 391 35.04 -24.59 31.97
CA VAL A 391 33.84 -25.43 31.93
C VAL A 391 32.93 -25.02 30.77
N PRO A 392 32.26 -25.97 30.10
CA PRO A 392 31.28 -25.67 29.06
C PRO A 392 29.97 -25.10 29.65
N LEU A 393 29.37 -24.16 28.94
CA LEU A 393 27.97 -23.76 29.09
C LEU A 393 27.15 -24.60 28.10
N LYS A 394 26.20 -25.40 28.61
CA LYS A 394 25.35 -26.26 27.79
C LYS A 394 23.88 -26.06 28.10
N VAL A 395 23.07 -26.00 27.05
CA VAL A 395 21.60 -26.00 27.14
C VAL A 395 21.09 -27.10 26.23
N GLU A 396 20.33 -28.04 26.79
CA GLU A 396 19.76 -29.19 26.05
C GLU A 396 20.80 -30.02 25.25
N GLY A 397 22.05 -30.07 25.73
CA GLY A 397 23.14 -30.78 25.06
C GLY A 397 23.90 -29.96 24.01
N ARG A 398 23.44 -28.76 23.67
CA ARG A 398 24.11 -27.79 22.76
C ARG A 398 25.18 -27.00 23.52
N LEU A 399 26.34 -26.75 22.91
CA LEU A 399 27.38 -25.88 23.49
C LEU A 399 26.99 -24.41 23.24
N THR A 400 26.61 -23.67 24.27
CA THR A 400 26.26 -22.25 24.15
C THR A 400 27.44 -21.32 24.44
N GLY A 401 28.46 -21.82 25.14
CA GLY A 401 29.67 -21.07 25.45
C GLY A 401 30.65 -21.80 26.37
N SER A 402 31.63 -21.07 26.90
CA SER A 402 32.60 -21.57 27.89
C SER A 402 32.90 -20.52 28.95
N LEU A 403 32.97 -20.94 30.22
CA LEU A 403 33.35 -20.11 31.36
C LEU A 403 34.70 -20.59 31.90
N GLY A 404 35.64 -19.68 32.08
CA GLY A 404 36.97 -19.99 32.61
C GLY A 404 37.40 -19.07 33.74
N VAL A 405 38.16 -19.62 34.69
CA VAL A 405 38.89 -18.85 35.70
C VAL A 405 40.36 -19.24 35.72
N ALA A 406 41.24 -18.27 35.95
CA ALA A 406 42.68 -18.42 35.89
C ALA A 406 43.38 -17.78 37.09
N ALA A 407 44.55 -18.30 37.42
CA ALA A 407 45.39 -17.80 38.50
C ALA A 407 46.88 -17.75 38.12
N GLU A 408 47.61 -16.83 38.73
CA GLU A 408 49.07 -16.68 38.59
C GLU A 408 49.84 -17.80 39.31
N ALA A 409 49.21 -18.47 40.28
CA ALA A 409 49.79 -19.62 40.97
C ALA A 409 49.59 -20.92 40.17
N ALA A 410 50.61 -21.78 40.15
CA ALA A 410 50.49 -23.15 39.63
C ALA A 410 49.85 -24.09 40.67
N GLY A 411 49.12 -25.11 40.21
CA GLY A 411 48.48 -26.13 41.05
C GLY A 411 47.31 -25.62 41.89
N ARG A 412 46.73 -24.47 41.56
CA ARG A 412 45.63 -23.86 42.35
C ARG A 412 44.29 -24.56 42.15
N TYR A 413 44.05 -25.11 40.96
CA TYR A 413 42.78 -25.73 40.61
C TYR A 413 42.91 -27.24 40.47
N SER A 414 41.92 -27.94 41.00
CA SER A 414 41.73 -29.38 40.89
C SER A 414 40.36 -29.68 40.28
N ASN A 415 40.02 -30.97 40.19
CA ASN A 415 38.70 -31.41 39.75
C ASN A 415 37.57 -30.92 40.69
N GLU A 416 37.86 -30.61 41.96
CA GLU A 416 36.85 -30.10 42.88
C GLU A 416 36.41 -28.67 42.50
N GLU A 417 37.36 -27.79 42.16
CA GLU A 417 37.07 -26.45 41.67
C GLU A 417 36.36 -26.48 40.31
N ALA A 418 36.74 -27.42 39.43
CA ALA A 418 36.04 -27.63 38.16
C ALA A 418 34.57 -28.02 38.35
N LEU A 419 34.27 -28.89 39.32
CA LEU A 419 32.89 -29.26 39.64
C LEU A 419 32.10 -28.06 40.18
N ARG A 420 32.69 -27.26 41.08
CA ARG A 420 32.04 -26.04 41.59
C ARG A 420 31.76 -25.02 40.48
N LEU A 421 32.71 -24.82 39.56
CA LEU A 421 32.52 -23.94 38.41
C LEU A 421 31.49 -24.50 37.42
N GLN A 422 31.45 -25.81 37.19
CA GLN A 422 30.44 -26.44 36.33
C GLN A 422 29.04 -26.28 36.91
N PHE A 423 28.86 -26.45 38.23
CA PHE A 423 27.56 -26.21 38.87
C PHE A 423 27.09 -24.76 38.72
N ALA A 424 28.01 -23.80 38.77
CA ALA A 424 27.70 -22.42 38.46
C ALA A 424 27.33 -22.24 36.98
N ALA A 425 28.12 -22.81 36.06
CA ALA A 425 27.91 -22.76 34.62
C ALA A 425 26.54 -23.34 34.20
N ASP A 426 26.15 -24.50 34.73
CA ASP A 426 24.86 -25.15 34.42
C ASP A 426 23.66 -24.27 34.84
N ARG A 427 23.80 -23.51 35.93
CA ARG A 427 22.74 -22.62 36.42
C ARG A 427 22.58 -21.34 35.60
N ILE A 428 23.70 -20.82 35.08
CA ILE A 428 23.68 -19.58 34.29
C ILE A 428 23.44 -19.86 32.80
N ALA A 429 23.73 -21.07 32.30
CA ALA A 429 23.68 -21.40 30.89
C ALA A 429 22.32 -21.08 30.25
N LEU A 430 21.21 -21.44 30.92
CA LEU A 430 19.86 -21.15 30.42
C LEU A 430 19.56 -19.65 30.40
N ALA A 431 20.01 -18.90 31.41
CA ALA A 431 19.79 -17.46 31.50
C ALA A 431 20.61 -16.68 30.46
N VAL A 432 21.87 -17.08 30.25
CA VAL A 432 22.73 -16.54 29.21
C VAL A 432 22.16 -16.81 27.82
N GLU A 433 21.67 -18.04 27.56
CA GLU A 433 21.02 -18.37 26.29
C GLU A 433 19.70 -17.61 26.10
N SER A 434 18.88 -17.49 27.16
CA SER A 434 17.62 -16.74 27.10
C SER A 434 17.86 -15.24 26.87
N ALA A 435 18.88 -14.66 27.49
CA ALA A 435 19.28 -13.26 27.29
C ALA A 435 19.81 -13.03 25.87
N ARG A 436 20.64 -13.94 25.34
CA ARG A 436 21.10 -13.92 23.94
C ARG A 436 19.95 -14.00 22.96
N LEU A 437 19.05 -14.98 23.12
CA LEU A 437 17.85 -15.13 22.28
C LEU A 437 16.93 -13.90 22.37
N GLY A 438 16.78 -13.32 23.57
CA GLY A 438 16.01 -12.10 23.78
C GLY A 438 16.62 -10.87 23.13
N GLU A 439 17.95 -10.75 23.09
CA GLU A 439 18.64 -9.70 22.35
C GLU A 439 18.49 -9.89 20.83
N LEU A 440 18.69 -11.12 20.34
CA LEU A 440 18.49 -11.47 18.93
C LEU A 440 17.05 -11.17 18.47
N GLU A 441 16.06 -11.57 19.27
CA GLU A 441 14.65 -11.29 19.00
C GLU A 441 14.33 -9.79 19.04
N ARG A 442 14.91 -9.03 19.98
CA ARG A 442 14.76 -7.57 20.03
C ARG A 442 15.38 -6.90 18.79
N LEU A 443 16.57 -7.32 18.38
CA LEU A 443 17.22 -6.83 17.17
C LEU A 443 16.36 -7.16 15.94
N ARG A 444 15.85 -8.38 15.83
CA ARG A 444 14.98 -8.81 14.72
C ARG A 444 13.67 -8.02 14.68
N ARG A 445 13.04 -7.78 15.83
CA ARG A 445 11.87 -6.91 15.94
C ARG A 445 12.17 -5.47 15.56
N GLY A 446 13.32 -4.94 15.98
CA GLY A 446 13.80 -3.61 15.60
C GLY A 446 13.95 -3.49 14.09
N SER A 447 14.63 -4.45 13.44
CA SER A 447 14.79 -4.50 11.99
C SER A 447 13.45 -4.59 11.25
N LEU A 448 12.53 -5.42 11.73
CA LEU A 448 11.19 -5.52 11.13
C LEU A 448 10.39 -4.22 11.29
N SER A 449 10.43 -3.60 12.47
CA SER A 449 9.77 -2.31 12.71
C SER A 449 10.32 -1.22 11.79
N PHE A 450 11.65 -1.12 11.68
CA PHE A 450 12.33 -0.18 10.78
C PHE A 450 11.89 -0.39 9.33
N LEU A 451 11.84 -1.63 8.86
CA LEU A 451 11.44 -1.94 7.50
C LEU A 451 9.97 -1.64 7.23
N VAL A 452 9.06 -1.90 8.18
CA VAL A 452 7.64 -1.54 8.05
C VAL A 452 7.48 -0.03 7.97
N GLU A 453 8.10 0.72 8.87
CA GLU A 453 8.10 2.18 8.85
C GLU A 453 8.66 2.73 7.54
N ALA A 454 9.77 2.16 7.05
CA ALA A 454 10.34 2.55 5.77
C ALA A 454 9.42 2.26 4.60
N SER A 455 8.70 1.14 4.62
CA SER A 455 7.70 0.83 3.59
C SER A 455 6.54 1.82 3.61
N ASP A 456 6.03 2.17 4.78
CA ASP A 456 4.91 3.11 4.90
C ASP A 456 5.31 4.52 4.44
N LEU A 457 6.48 5.01 4.85
CA LEU A 457 7.00 6.32 4.46
C LEU A 457 7.31 6.40 2.96
N LEU A 458 7.96 5.38 2.39
CA LEU A 458 8.35 5.37 0.98
C LEU A 458 7.16 5.11 0.04
N ALA A 459 6.15 4.35 0.47
CA ALA A 459 4.96 4.10 -0.34
C ALA A 459 4.01 5.31 -0.39
N GLY A 460 4.04 6.18 0.63
CA GLY A 460 3.19 7.36 0.72
C GLY A 460 3.62 8.54 -0.18
N THR A 461 4.81 8.49 -0.79
CA THR A 461 5.34 9.57 -1.62
C THR A 461 5.41 9.16 -3.10
N LEU A 462 4.96 10.07 -3.97
CA LEU A 462 5.09 9.95 -5.42
C LEU A 462 6.09 10.97 -6.00
N ASP A 463 6.75 11.75 -5.14
CA ASP A 463 7.76 12.72 -5.54
C ASP A 463 9.17 12.12 -5.41
N ARG A 464 9.97 12.27 -6.47
CA ARG A 464 11.31 11.69 -6.53
C ARG A 464 12.24 12.29 -5.47
N ASP A 465 12.25 13.61 -5.30
CA ASP A 465 13.19 14.30 -4.42
C ASP A 465 12.84 14.05 -2.95
N GLN A 466 11.55 14.01 -2.62
CA GLN A 466 11.09 13.59 -1.29
C GLN A 466 11.46 12.13 -0.98
N THR A 467 11.31 11.23 -1.95
CA THR A 467 11.69 9.81 -1.78
C THR A 467 13.18 9.66 -1.49
N LEU A 468 14.04 10.42 -2.21
CA LEU A 468 15.48 10.44 -1.98
C LEU A 468 15.82 10.98 -0.58
N ALA A 469 15.16 12.05 -0.15
CA ALA A 469 15.36 12.63 1.17
C ALA A 469 14.94 11.68 2.30
N LEU A 470 13.76 11.06 2.20
CA LEU A 470 13.27 10.08 3.17
C LEU A 470 14.20 8.86 3.26
N MET A 471 14.64 8.32 2.12
CA MET A 471 15.61 7.23 2.10
C MET A 471 16.90 7.60 2.83
N ALA A 472 17.42 8.81 2.57
CA ALA A 472 18.63 9.29 3.23
C ALA A 472 18.43 9.46 4.74
N GLN A 473 17.29 10.03 5.18
CA GLN A 473 16.95 10.23 6.59
C GLN A 473 16.73 8.92 7.36
N MET A 474 16.21 7.87 6.73
CA MET A 474 16.10 6.55 7.37
C MET A 474 17.46 5.86 7.48
N THR A 475 18.36 6.17 6.56
CA THR A 475 19.71 5.60 6.51
C THR A 475 20.64 6.26 7.54
N VAL A 476 20.55 7.58 7.71
CA VAL A 476 21.42 8.37 8.59
C VAL A 476 20.58 8.94 9.74
N PRO A 477 20.89 8.65 11.03
CA PRO A 477 22.13 8.02 11.52
C PRO A 477 22.04 6.49 11.74
N THR A 478 20.90 5.86 11.44
CA THR A 478 20.59 4.48 11.87
C THR A 478 21.53 3.41 11.31
N LEU A 479 21.86 3.50 10.02
CA LEU A 479 22.66 2.50 9.29
C LEU A 479 24.09 3.01 9.03
N ALA A 480 24.26 4.31 8.80
CA ALA A 480 25.52 4.91 8.42
C ALA A 480 25.64 6.36 8.94
N THR A 481 26.88 6.86 9.01
CA THR A 481 27.18 8.26 9.40
C THR A 481 26.92 9.24 8.26
N TRP A 482 27.06 8.75 7.02
CA TRP A 482 26.67 9.48 5.82
C TRP A 482 26.16 8.53 4.74
N CYS A 483 25.35 9.08 3.84
CA CYS A 483 24.89 8.38 2.66
C CYS A 483 24.89 9.29 1.43
N ALA A 484 24.99 8.67 0.26
CA ALA A 484 24.81 9.37 -1.00
C ALA A 484 24.08 8.49 -2.01
N VAL A 485 23.25 9.11 -2.84
CA VAL A 485 22.39 8.44 -3.80
C VAL A 485 22.75 8.88 -5.19
N TYR A 486 23.11 7.89 -6.02
CA TYR A 486 23.33 8.07 -7.44
C TYR A 486 22.13 7.57 -8.20
N THR A 487 21.66 8.31 -9.19
CA THR A 487 20.52 7.91 -10.03
C THR A 487 20.96 7.82 -11.47
N ILE A 488 20.28 6.96 -12.23
CA ILE A 488 20.54 6.72 -13.64
C ILE A 488 19.29 7.16 -14.41
N ALA A 489 19.46 8.14 -15.31
CA ALA A 489 18.34 8.61 -16.14
C ALA A 489 17.87 7.51 -17.09
N ASP A 490 18.79 6.96 -17.90
CA ASP A 490 18.53 5.86 -18.82
C ASP A 490 19.65 4.80 -18.75
N GLN A 491 19.40 3.58 -19.22
CA GLN A 491 20.37 2.47 -19.13
C GLN A 491 21.73 2.75 -19.80
N SER A 492 21.78 3.71 -20.74
CA SER A 492 23.00 4.17 -21.40
C SER A 492 23.66 5.38 -20.75
N SER A 493 23.02 5.97 -19.74
CA SER A 493 23.51 7.17 -19.06
C SER A 493 24.45 6.81 -17.92
N GLU A 494 25.46 7.65 -17.70
CA GLU A 494 26.32 7.54 -16.52
C GLU A 494 25.53 7.90 -15.24
N PRO A 495 25.78 7.21 -14.11
CA PRO A 495 25.16 7.58 -12.84
C PRO A 495 25.60 8.97 -12.40
N TYR A 496 24.66 9.79 -11.93
CA TYR A 496 24.98 11.10 -11.35
C TYR A 496 24.48 11.20 -9.92
N LEU A 497 25.19 12.01 -9.13
CA LEU A 497 24.91 12.25 -7.73
C LEU A 497 23.64 13.08 -7.57
N SER A 498 22.58 12.46 -7.06
CA SER A 498 21.28 13.13 -6.82
C SER A 498 21.16 13.68 -5.41
N TYR A 499 21.63 12.94 -4.40
CA TYR A 499 21.42 13.30 -3.01
C TYR A 499 22.61 12.91 -2.13
N VAL A 500 22.89 13.71 -1.10
CA VAL A 500 23.95 13.46 -0.10
C VAL A 500 23.43 13.89 1.26
N LEU A 501 23.63 13.06 2.27
CA LEU A 501 23.34 13.38 3.66
C LEU A 501 24.49 12.92 4.56
N HIS A 502 24.76 13.71 5.59
CA HIS A 502 25.69 13.37 6.65
C HIS A 502 25.01 13.71 7.98
N GLU A 503 25.29 12.93 9.04
CA GLU A 503 24.79 13.15 10.40
C GLU A 503 25.09 14.58 10.92
N ASP A 504 26.32 15.05 10.70
CA ASP A 504 26.75 16.44 10.86
C ASP A 504 26.49 17.31 9.60
N GLU A 505 25.57 18.26 9.71
CA GLU A 505 25.17 19.17 8.62
C GLU A 505 26.35 19.97 8.04
N GLU A 506 27.34 20.34 8.87
CA GLU A 506 28.51 21.13 8.42
C GLU A 506 29.40 20.35 7.43
N ARG A 507 29.24 19.02 7.35
CA ARG A 507 30.06 18.14 6.50
C ARG A 507 29.42 17.83 5.15
N ILE A 508 28.13 18.13 4.96
CA ILE A 508 27.38 17.80 3.75
C ILE A 508 28.04 18.41 2.50
N ASP A 509 28.36 19.70 2.54
CA ASP A 509 28.94 20.40 1.38
C ASP A 509 30.31 19.85 0.98
N GLY A 510 31.17 19.58 1.97
CA GLY A 510 32.49 19.00 1.75
C GLY A 510 32.41 17.58 1.18
N LEU A 511 31.51 16.76 1.72
CA LEU A 511 31.24 15.41 1.23
C LEU A 511 30.69 15.43 -0.19
N LYS A 512 29.70 16.28 -0.47
CA LYS A 512 29.13 16.44 -1.81
C LYS A 512 30.17 16.88 -2.83
N ALA A 513 31.05 17.82 -2.49
CA ALA A 513 32.12 18.27 -3.36
C ALA A 513 33.14 17.14 -3.66
N LEU A 514 33.50 16.34 -2.66
CA LEU A 514 34.40 15.20 -2.84
C LEU A 514 33.76 14.12 -3.71
N LEU A 515 32.52 13.71 -3.41
CA LEU A 515 31.79 12.69 -4.17
C LEU A 515 31.48 13.12 -5.60
N SER A 516 31.31 14.41 -5.86
CA SER A 516 31.13 14.94 -7.24
C SER A 516 32.44 14.95 -8.04
N SER A 517 33.59 14.77 -7.39
CA SER A 517 34.92 14.83 -8.02
C SER A 517 35.54 13.46 -8.32
N ILE A 518 34.87 12.38 -7.90
CA ILE A 518 35.27 10.99 -8.14
C ILE A 518 34.33 10.35 -9.15
N ASP A 519 34.82 9.31 -9.84
CA ASP A 519 33.99 8.53 -10.74
C ASP A 519 32.87 7.81 -9.95
N PRO A 520 31.62 7.82 -10.45
CA PRO A 520 30.51 7.18 -9.77
C PRO A 520 30.69 5.66 -9.72
N PRO A 521 30.06 4.97 -8.75
CA PRO A 521 30.18 3.52 -8.66
C PRO A 521 29.55 2.80 -9.85
N ASP A 522 30.17 1.70 -10.30
CA ASP A 522 29.67 0.90 -11.41
C ASP A 522 28.27 0.33 -11.13
N PRO A 523 27.29 0.50 -12.05
CA PRO A 523 25.92 0.06 -11.89
C PRO A 523 25.75 -1.43 -12.17
N VAL A 524 26.32 -2.27 -11.31
CA VAL A 524 26.27 -3.73 -11.43
C VAL A 524 24.97 -4.26 -10.79
N PRO A 525 24.15 -5.06 -11.49
CA PRO A 525 22.92 -5.66 -10.97
C PRO A 525 23.18 -6.88 -10.08
N ALA A 526 24.21 -6.83 -9.23
CA ALA A 526 24.55 -7.92 -8.31
C ALA A 526 23.93 -7.64 -6.93
N PRO A 527 23.16 -8.58 -6.34
CA PRO A 527 22.65 -8.41 -4.98
C PRO A 527 23.80 -8.35 -3.97
N GLY A 528 23.53 -7.70 -2.82
CA GLY A 528 24.49 -7.50 -1.74
C GLY A 528 25.25 -6.17 -1.80
N ALA A 529 25.76 -5.78 -0.64
CA ALA A 529 26.62 -4.62 -0.48
C ALA A 529 28.04 -4.90 -1.00
N ARG A 530 28.60 -3.96 -1.77
CA ARG A 530 29.98 -4.03 -2.29
C ARG A 530 30.83 -2.92 -1.70
N ILE A 531 32.05 -3.25 -1.31
CA ILE A 531 33.03 -2.25 -0.84
C ILE A 531 33.40 -1.33 -2.01
N TRP A 532 33.40 -0.03 -1.76
CA TRP A 532 33.80 0.98 -2.73
C TRP A 532 34.88 1.88 -2.12
N PRO A 533 36.16 1.65 -2.44
CA PRO A 533 37.28 2.34 -1.78
C PRO A 533 37.50 3.78 -2.27
N ALA A 534 36.88 4.19 -3.39
CA ALA A 534 37.19 5.45 -4.05
C ALA A 534 37.00 6.70 -3.15
N PRO A 535 35.94 6.81 -2.32
CA PRO A 535 35.80 7.95 -1.40
C PRO A 535 36.91 7.99 -0.35
N THR A 536 37.30 6.83 0.20
CA THR A 536 38.38 6.70 1.19
C THR A 536 39.73 7.09 0.58
N GLU A 537 40.03 6.60 -0.62
CA GLU A 537 41.25 6.94 -1.37
C GLU A 537 41.32 8.44 -1.70
N ALA A 538 40.22 9.00 -2.20
CA ALA A 538 40.12 10.43 -2.52
C ALA A 538 40.25 11.31 -1.27
N GLY A 539 39.63 10.91 -0.15
CA GLY A 539 39.77 11.58 1.13
C GLY A 539 41.21 11.57 1.63
N HIS A 540 41.87 10.41 1.57
CA HIS A 540 43.27 10.25 1.95
C HIS A 540 44.20 11.12 1.08
N GLU A 541 43.99 11.13 -0.23
CA GLU A 541 44.79 11.94 -1.15
C GLU A 541 44.59 13.45 -0.90
N ALA A 542 43.35 13.88 -0.67
CA ALA A 542 43.03 15.26 -0.34
C ALA A 542 43.68 15.70 0.99
N ALA A 543 43.70 14.83 2.00
CA ALA A 543 44.37 15.08 3.27
C ALA A 543 45.90 15.17 3.11
N LEU A 544 46.52 14.28 2.32
CA LEU A 544 47.95 14.31 2.03
C LEU A 544 48.36 15.58 1.26
N ARG A 545 47.60 15.96 0.22
CA ARG A 545 47.84 17.19 -0.56
C ARG A 545 47.73 18.43 0.34
N THR A 546 46.74 18.46 1.23
CA THR A 546 46.53 19.56 2.18
C THR A 546 47.69 19.64 3.19
N SER A 547 48.10 18.51 3.76
CA SER A 547 49.22 18.41 4.72
C SER A 547 50.56 18.83 4.10
N LYS A 548 50.82 18.45 2.85
CA LYS A 548 52.01 18.89 2.10
C LYS A 548 52.02 20.40 1.85
N ARG A 549 50.86 21.00 1.57
CA ARG A 549 50.74 22.46 1.38
C ARG A 549 50.96 23.25 2.67
N THR A 550 50.54 22.72 3.82
CA THR A 550 50.78 23.35 5.13
C THR A 550 52.22 23.21 5.59
N LEU A 551 52.89 22.08 5.31
CA LEU A 551 54.31 21.86 5.64
C LEU A 551 55.28 22.71 4.79
N GLY A 552 54.90 23.12 3.58
CA GLY A 552 55.75 23.92 2.68
C GLY A 552 55.74 25.44 2.94
N ARG A 553 54.97 25.92 3.92
CA ARG A 553 54.89 27.34 4.29
C ARG A 553 55.52 27.56 5.67
N ASP A 554 56.75 28.07 5.69
CA ASP A 554 57.39 28.64 6.89
C ASP A 554 56.67 29.93 7.31
N ALA A 555 55.51 29.80 7.94
CA ALA A 555 54.93 30.83 8.80
C ALA A 555 53.92 30.17 9.75
N PRO A 556 54.02 30.37 11.08
CA PRO A 556 52.94 30.01 11.97
C PRO A 556 51.80 30.99 11.68
N LEU A 557 50.60 30.50 11.30
CA LEU A 557 49.31 31.20 11.43
C LEU A 557 48.17 30.35 10.82
N SER A 558 47.20 30.00 11.66
CA SER A 558 45.83 29.56 11.36
C SER A 558 45.62 28.69 10.10
N MET A 559 45.38 27.38 10.31
CA MET A 559 44.86 26.48 9.28
C MET A 559 43.58 27.11 8.67
N GLY A 560 43.63 27.50 7.38
CA GLY A 560 42.51 28.19 6.72
C GLY A 560 41.24 27.33 6.71
N ALA A 561 40.06 27.95 6.74
CA ALA A 561 38.78 27.25 6.82
C ALA A 561 38.65 26.13 5.77
N ALA A 562 39.05 26.38 4.53
CA ALA A 562 39.05 25.38 3.46
C ALA A 562 39.91 24.14 3.76
N ALA A 563 41.11 24.32 4.34
CA ALA A 563 41.99 23.20 4.70
C ALA A 563 41.41 22.36 5.86
N ARG A 564 40.74 23.00 6.82
CA ARG A 564 40.01 22.30 7.89
C ARG A 564 38.84 21.52 7.34
N THR A 565 38.05 22.08 6.43
CA THR A 565 36.93 21.40 5.77
C THR A 565 37.42 20.17 5.00
N THR A 566 38.50 20.29 4.20
CA THR A 566 39.06 19.15 3.46
C THR A 566 39.54 18.03 4.39
N LEU A 567 40.21 18.37 5.50
CA LEU A 567 40.65 17.38 6.49
C LEU A 567 39.46 16.74 7.23
N ALA A 568 38.43 17.51 7.56
CA ALA A 568 37.21 17.01 8.19
C ALA A 568 36.44 16.05 7.27
N THR A 569 36.33 16.38 5.97
CA THR A 569 35.74 15.47 4.97
C THR A 569 36.56 14.18 4.85
N ALA A 570 37.89 14.28 4.82
CA ALA A 570 38.77 13.10 4.75
C ALA A 570 38.60 12.14 5.94
N VAL A 571 38.35 12.67 7.15
CA VAL A 571 38.03 11.85 8.32
C VAL A 571 36.65 11.22 8.20
N ALA A 572 35.66 11.94 7.67
CA ALA A 572 34.30 11.44 7.49
C ALA A 572 34.20 10.28 6.48
N VAL A 573 35.01 10.28 5.42
CA VAL A 573 35.07 9.20 4.41
C VAL A 573 36.20 8.20 4.65
N GLY A 574 36.92 8.33 5.77
CA GLY A 574 38.14 7.59 6.05
C GLY A 574 37.95 6.16 6.54
N GLY A 575 36.70 5.69 6.69
CA GLY A 575 36.36 4.33 7.10
C GLY A 575 35.81 3.48 5.95
N GLU A 576 35.04 2.45 6.29
CA GLU A 576 34.44 1.56 5.31
C GLU A 576 33.31 2.27 4.54
N THR A 577 33.32 2.13 3.21
CA THR A 577 32.25 2.61 2.33
C THR A 577 31.71 1.44 1.52
N VAL A 578 30.38 1.29 1.54
CA VAL A 578 29.67 0.24 0.80
C VAL A 578 28.64 0.81 -0.15
N VAL A 579 28.36 0.06 -1.20
CA VAL A 579 27.46 0.45 -2.28
C VAL A 579 26.43 -0.66 -2.49
N LEU A 580 25.16 -0.27 -2.49
CA LEU A 580 24.02 -1.13 -2.72
C LEU A 580 23.30 -0.69 -4.00
N PRO A 581 23.02 -1.60 -4.95
CA PRO A 581 22.27 -1.24 -6.14
C PRO A 581 20.79 -1.01 -5.80
N LEU A 582 20.23 0.03 -6.41
CA LEU A 582 18.79 0.28 -6.42
C LEU A 582 18.23 -0.43 -7.65
N VAL A 583 17.71 -1.64 -7.45
CA VAL A 583 17.17 -2.50 -8.52
C VAL A 583 15.66 -2.50 -8.46
N ALA A 584 15.02 -2.05 -9.54
CA ALA A 584 13.58 -2.14 -9.74
C ALA A 584 13.32 -2.83 -11.07
N ARG A 585 12.35 -3.76 -11.15
CA ARG A 585 11.95 -4.44 -12.40
C ARG A 585 13.13 -5.01 -13.22
N ASN A 586 14.11 -5.60 -12.54
CA ASN A 586 15.32 -6.17 -13.14
C ASN A 586 16.23 -5.14 -13.87
N ARG A 587 16.12 -3.85 -13.54
CA ARG A 587 17.03 -2.77 -13.98
C ARG A 587 17.65 -2.05 -12.79
N VAL A 588 18.92 -1.67 -12.91
CA VAL A 588 19.58 -0.76 -11.95
C VAL A 588 19.13 0.66 -12.28
N ILE A 589 18.41 1.29 -11.37
CA ILE A 589 17.95 2.68 -11.52
C ILE A 589 18.84 3.68 -10.76
N GLY A 590 19.74 3.17 -9.91
CA GLY A 590 20.64 3.97 -9.11
C GLY A 590 21.46 3.13 -8.13
N MET A 591 22.23 3.80 -7.29
CA MET A 591 23.05 3.20 -6.25
C MET A 591 22.89 3.99 -4.94
N LEU A 592 22.67 3.29 -3.84
CA LEU A 592 22.76 3.82 -2.49
C LEU A 592 24.16 3.55 -1.95
N THR A 593 24.86 4.58 -1.53
CA THR A 593 26.21 4.49 -0.97
C THR A 593 26.17 4.90 0.49
N LEU A 594 26.80 4.09 1.34
CA LEU A 594 26.83 4.25 2.79
C LEU A 594 28.27 4.31 3.25
N GLY A 595 28.59 5.20 4.18
CA GLY A 595 29.93 5.24 4.76
C GLY A 595 29.96 5.45 6.26
N LYS A 596 31.02 4.90 6.84
CA LYS A 596 31.38 5.05 8.25
C LYS A 596 32.73 5.75 8.42
N PRO A 597 32.96 6.41 9.57
CA PRO A 597 34.24 7.04 9.89
C PRO A 597 35.33 5.98 10.12
N SER A 598 36.59 6.42 10.13
CA SER A 598 37.76 5.56 10.36
C SER A 598 37.63 4.71 11.63
N ASP A 599 38.14 3.49 11.58
CA ASP A 599 38.11 2.45 12.63
C ASP A 599 36.75 1.75 12.87
N GLU A 600 35.68 2.12 12.16
CA GLU A 600 34.40 1.40 12.18
C GLU A 600 34.16 0.58 10.90
N HIS A 601 33.59 -0.60 11.09
CA HIS A 601 33.17 -1.51 10.00
C HIS A 601 31.67 -1.75 10.07
N PHE A 602 31.06 -2.09 8.93
CA PHE A 602 29.67 -2.52 8.89
C PHE A 602 29.55 -3.95 9.41
N ARG A 603 28.57 -4.17 10.29
CA ARG A 603 28.18 -5.53 10.68
C ARG A 603 27.30 -6.14 9.59
N GLN A 604 27.35 -7.45 9.44
CA GLN A 604 26.59 -8.18 8.42
C GLN A 604 25.08 -7.88 8.51
N GLU A 605 24.54 -7.80 9.72
CA GLU A 605 23.11 -7.56 9.96
C GLU A 605 22.67 -6.16 9.49
N ILE A 606 23.57 -5.17 9.57
CA ILE A 606 23.31 -3.80 9.09
C ILE A 606 23.33 -3.77 7.56
N LEU A 607 24.22 -4.53 6.93
CA LEU A 607 24.28 -4.64 5.46
C LEU A 607 23.04 -5.33 4.89
N GLU A 608 22.56 -6.39 5.55
CA GLU A 608 21.31 -7.07 5.19
C GLU A 608 20.11 -6.11 5.32
N LEU A 609 20.04 -5.35 6.41
CA LEU A 609 18.99 -4.35 6.61
C LEU A 609 19.04 -3.23 5.56
N ALA A 610 20.24 -2.76 5.21
CA ALA A 610 20.45 -1.78 4.16
C ALA A 610 20.05 -2.30 2.78
N GLU A 611 20.27 -3.59 2.48
CA GLU A 611 19.85 -4.22 1.24
C GLU A 611 18.32 -4.29 1.14
N ASP A 612 17.63 -4.65 2.22
CA ASP A 612 16.17 -4.66 2.24
C ASP A 612 15.59 -3.25 2.09
N LEU A 613 16.22 -2.24 2.70
CA LEU A 613 15.86 -0.84 2.50
C LEU A 613 16.09 -0.40 1.05
N SER A 614 17.24 -0.73 0.45
CA SER A 614 17.58 -0.33 -0.91
C SER A 614 16.58 -0.92 -1.92
N ARG A 615 16.13 -2.16 -1.70
CA ARG A 615 15.09 -2.81 -2.53
C ARG A 615 13.76 -2.06 -2.47
N ARG A 616 13.32 -1.63 -1.28
CA ARG A 616 12.06 -0.87 -1.08
C ARG A 616 12.16 0.52 -1.68
N ALA A 617 13.27 1.22 -1.42
CA ALA A 617 13.51 2.54 -1.97
C ALA A 617 13.64 2.54 -3.49
N ALA A 618 14.25 1.50 -4.08
CA ALA A 618 14.30 1.33 -5.51
C ALA A 618 12.90 1.24 -6.13
N LEU A 619 11.98 0.46 -5.53
CA LEU A 619 10.60 0.39 -6.00
C LEU A 619 9.86 1.73 -5.86
N ALA A 620 10.06 2.45 -4.76
CA ALA A 620 9.45 3.76 -4.56
C ALA A 620 9.95 4.80 -5.56
N LEU A 621 11.27 4.85 -5.80
CA LEU A 621 11.88 5.74 -6.81
C LEU A 621 11.41 5.41 -8.23
N ASP A 622 11.27 4.12 -8.55
CA ASP A 622 10.74 3.66 -9.84
C ASP A 622 9.28 4.10 -10.04
N ASN A 623 8.45 3.95 -9.00
CA ASN A 623 7.06 4.38 -9.02
C ASN A 623 6.92 5.89 -9.15
N ALA A 624 7.69 6.67 -8.39
CA ALA A 624 7.72 8.13 -8.48
C ALA A 624 8.13 8.62 -9.88
N ARG A 625 9.14 7.98 -10.48
CA ARG A 625 9.55 8.25 -11.87
C ARG A 625 8.42 7.97 -12.86
N LEU A 626 7.83 6.78 -12.81
CA LEU A 626 6.76 6.40 -13.73
C LEU A 626 5.53 7.27 -13.60
N TYR A 627 5.17 7.66 -12.37
CA TYR A 627 4.08 8.59 -12.12
C TYR A 627 4.37 9.96 -12.74
N SER A 628 5.58 10.48 -12.55
CA SER A 628 6.04 11.75 -13.14
C SER A 628 6.07 11.73 -14.67
N GLU A 629 6.56 10.65 -15.28
CA GLU A 629 6.55 10.46 -16.73
C GLU A 629 5.11 10.44 -17.27
N ARG A 630 4.21 9.72 -16.60
CA ARG A 630 2.80 9.64 -17.00
C ARG A 630 2.09 11.00 -16.86
N MET A 631 2.36 11.77 -15.80
CA MET A 631 1.87 13.14 -15.64
C MET A 631 2.27 14.04 -16.81
N ALA A 632 3.56 14.00 -17.17
CA ALA A 632 4.10 14.85 -18.23
C ALA A 632 3.46 14.55 -19.59
N ILE A 633 3.24 13.26 -19.90
CA ILE A 633 2.56 12.82 -21.12
C ILE A 633 1.10 13.30 -21.13
N SER A 634 0.35 13.09 -20.04
CA SER A 634 -1.05 13.50 -19.94
C SER A 634 -1.23 15.02 -20.11
N GLN A 635 -0.43 15.82 -19.41
CA GLN A 635 -0.45 17.28 -19.56
C GLN A 635 -0.08 17.75 -20.98
N SER A 636 0.89 17.08 -21.62
CA SER A 636 1.28 17.41 -22.99
C SER A 636 0.16 17.09 -23.98
N LEU A 637 -0.52 15.95 -23.81
CA LEU A 637 -1.65 15.54 -24.64
C LEU A 637 -2.82 16.53 -24.47
N GLN A 638 -3.19 16.87 -23.24
CA GLN A 638 -4.26 17.82 -22.95
C GLN A 638 -3.99 19.21 -23.57
N ARG A 639 -2.76 19.74 -23.45
CA ARG A 639 -2.37 21.02 -24.11
C ARG A 639 -2.48 20.96 -25.63
N SER A 640 -2.27 19.80 -26.23
CA SER A 640 -2.40 19.63 -27.69
C SER A 640 -3.85 19.58 -28.18
N LEU A 641 -4.79 19.21 -27.30
CA LEU A 641 -6.22 19.09 -27.61
C LEU A 641 -6.97 20.43 -27.51
N LEU A 642 -6.46 21.38 -26.72
CA LEU A 642 -7.05 22.72 -26.61
C LEU A 642 -6.66 23.64 -27.80
N PRO A 643 -7.49 24.62 -28.17
CA PRO A 643 -7.16 25.56 -29.22
C PRO A 643 -5.94 26.44 -28.88
N PRO A 644 -5.06 26.74 -29.85
CA PRO A 644 -3.87 27.58 -29.62
C PRO A 644 -4.21 29.06 -29.34
N GLY A 645 -5.46 29.48 -29.57
CA GLY A 645 -5.97 30.82 -29.33
C GLY A 645 -7.36 31.02 -29.95
N LEU A 646 -8.07 32.05 -29.52
CA LEU A 646 -9.39 32.42 -30.05
C LEU A 646 -9.23 33.35 -31.28
N PRO A 647 -10.06 33.19 -32.33
CA PRO A 647 -10.08 34.12 -33.46
C PRO A 647 -10.72 35.46 -33.06
N ASP A 648 -10.31 36.55 -33.72
CA ASP A 648 -10.95 37.86 -33.60
C ASP A 648 -12.20 37.90 -34.48
N VAL A 649 -13.37 38.07 -33.88
CA VAL A 649 -14.66 38.11 -34.58
C VAL A 649 -15.18 39.55 -34.59
N PRO A 650 -15.41 40.15 -35.78
CA PRO A 650 -15.91 41.52 -35.86
C PRO A 650 -17.22 41.67 -35.09
N ASN A 651 -17.29 42.70 -34.23
CA ASN A 651 -18.49 43.03 -33.44
C ASN A 651 -18.98 41.90 -32.51
N VAL A 652 -18.10 40.99 -32.08
CA VAL A 652 -18.43 39.95 -31.07
C VAL A 652 -17.26 39.78 -30.10
N GLU A 653 -17.48 40.03 -28.81
CA GLU A 653 -16.55 39.72 -27.74
C GLU A 653 -16.67 38.23 -27.38
N ILE A 654 -15.57 37.49 -27.37
CA ILE A 654 -15.55 36.06 -27.02
C ILE A 654 -14.53 35.83 -25.90
N GLU A 655 -14.94 35.17 -24.82
CA GLU A 655 -14.06 34.70 -23.76
C GLU A 655 -14.27 33.20 -23.53
N VAL A 656 -13.18 32.47 -23.28
CA VAL A 656 -13.23 31.09 -22.79
C VAL A 656 -12.42 30.92 -21.53
N ILE A 657 -13.01 30.26 -20.52
CA ILE A 657 -12.32 29.76 -19.33
C ILE A 657 -12.41 28.24 -19.34
N TYR A 658 -11.25 27.59 -19.26
CA TYR A 658 -11.17 26.13 -19.11
C TYR A 658 -10.40 25.77 -17.84
N ARG A 659 -10.94 24.85 -17.04
CA ARG A 659 -10.29 24.26 -15.87
C ARG A 659 -10.36 22.75 -15.95
N ALA A 660 -9.21 22.12 -15.85
CA ALA A 660 -9.14 20.68 -15.63
C ALA A 660 -9.44 20.36 -14.15
N ALA A 661 -10.22 19.31 -13.89
CA ALA A 661 -10.33 18.72 -12.56
C ALA A 661 -9.31 17.60 -12.35
N GLY A 662 -8.97 17.39 -11.08
CA GLY A 662 -8.10 16.31 -10.64
C GLY A 662 -6.65 16.73 -10.35
N GLU A 663 -6.13 16.23 -9.23
CA GLU A 663 -4.70 16.13 -9.01
C GLU A 663 -4.17 14.91 -9.79
N GLY A 664 -3.95 15.10 -11.09
CA GLY A 664 -3.07 14.25 -11.87
C GLY A 664 -3.69 13.24 -12.83
N ASN A 665 -2.92 12.99 -13.90
CA ASN A 665 -2.95 11.92 -14.89
C ASN A 665 -4.10 11.78 -15.86
N GLU A 666 -5.27 12.32 -15.60
CA GLU A 666 -6.43 12.08 -16.46
C GLU A 666 -6.59 13.24 -17.45
N VAL A 667 -6.62 12.90 -18.74
CA VAL A 667 -7.04 13.85 -19.77
C VAL A 667 -8.57 13.86 -19.72
N GLY A 668 -9.17 15.00 -19.38
CA GLY A 668 -10.62 15.09 -19.33
C GLY A 668 -11.27 15.13 -20.71
N GLY A 669 -12.57 14.89 -20.74
CA GLY A 669 -13.39 14.78 -21.94
C GLY A 669 -13.83 16.14 -22.52
N ASP A 670 -13.86 17.17 -21.69
CA ASP A 670 -14.28 18.52 -22.05
C ASP A 670 -13.38 19.19 -23.08
N PHE A 671 -13.99 19.78 -24.10
CA PHE A 671 -13.28 20.62 -25.06
C PHE A 671 -14.13 21.76 -25.60
N TYR A 672 -13.44 22.73 -26.20
CA TYR A 672 -14.04 23.81 -26.95
C TYR A 672 -13.21 24.13 -28.19
N ASP A 673 -13.84 24.71 -29.22
CA ASP A 673 -13.13 25.33 -30.34
C ASP A 673 -13.95 26.52 -30.88
N VAL A 674 -13.25 27.54 -31.37
CA VAL A 674 -13.84 28.68 -32.08
C VAL A 674 -12.96 28.94 -33.30
N PHE A 675 -13.56 28.96 -34.48
CA PHE A 675 -12.78 28.93 -35.71
C PHE A 675 -13.42 29.62 -36.91
N PRO A 676 -12.61 30.21 -37.81
CA PRO A 676 -13.12 30.77 -39.06
C PRO A 676 -13.50 29.65 -40.05
N ILE A 677 -14.73 29.72 -40.57
CA ILE A 677 -15.24 28.84 -41.63
C ILE A 677 -14.89 29.45 -43.00
N ARG A 678 -15.35 30.69 -43.23
CA ARG A 678 -15.11 31.51 -44.43
C ARG A 678 -15.20 32.99 -44.05
N ASP A 679 -14.91 33.90 -44.97
CA ASP A 679 -15.02 35.35 -44.70
C ASP A 679 -16.44 35.69 -44.21
N GLY A 680 -16.52 36.25 -42.99
CA GLY A 680 -17.78 36.63 -42.34
C GLY A 680 -18.57 35.49 -41.67
N ALA A 681 -18.03 34.27 -41.57
CA ALA A 681 -18.68 33.14 -40.90
C ALA A 681 -17.71 32.38 -39.98
N TYR A 682 -18.14 32.15 -38.74
CA TYR A 682 -17.33 31.52 -37.69
C TYR A 682 -18.06 30.33 -37.10
N GLY A 683 -17.37 29.22 -36.86
CA GLY A 683 -17.89 28.05 -36.16
C GLY A 683 -17.45 28.09 -34.70
N PHE A 684 -18.29 27.58 -33.80
CA PHE A 684 -17.94 27.33 -32.42
C PHE A 684 -18.47 25.97 -31.98
N ALA A 685 -17.76 25.35 -31.05
CA ALA A 685 -18.12 24.07 -30.49
C ALA A 685 -17.72 24.01 -29.02
N ILE A 686 -18.55 23.38 -28.21
CA ILE A 686 -18.26 23.01 -26.83
C ILE A 686 -18.91 21.65 -26.58
N GLY A 687 -18.17 20.73 -25.98
CA GLY A 687 -18.62 19.35 -25.84
C GLY A 687 -17.85 18.60 -24.78
N ASP A 688 -18.43 17.47 -24.36
CA ASP A 688 -17.85 16.53 -23.40
C ASP A 688 -17.92 15.10 -23.95
N VAL A 689 -16.77 14.43 -23.93
CA VAL A 689 -16.62 13.02 -24.30
C VAL A 689 -16.72 12.17 -23.04
N CYS A 690 -17.67 11.22 -23.03
CA CYS A 690 -17.83 10.30 -21.92
C CYS A 690 -16.55 9.48 -21.65
N GLY A 691 -15.99 9.67 -20.46
CA GLY A 691 -14.83 8.96 -19.92
C GLY A 691 -13.53 9.76 -19.99
N THR A 692 -12.51 9.32 -19.27
CA THR A 692 -11.22 10.00 -19.19
C THR A 692 -10.11 9.25 -19.93
N GLY A 693 -9.00 9.93 -20.21
CA GLY A 693 -7.76 9.32 -20.69
C GLY A 693 -7.54 9.33 -22.21
N PRO A 694 -6.54 8.58 -22.71
CA PRO A 694 -6.04 8.69 -24.08
C PRO A 694 -7.07 8.40 -25.17
N GLU A 695 -8.02 7.51 -24.93
CA GLU A 695 -9.04 7.20 -25.93
C GLU A 695 -10.15 8.26 -25.97
N ALA A 696 -10.43 8.97 -24.87
CA ALA A 696 -11.35 10.12 -24.88
C ALA A 696 -10.72 11.29 -25.64
N ALA A 697 -9.43 11.53 -25.36
CA ALA A 697 -8.59 12.46 -26.11
C ALA A 697 -8.58 12.21 -27.63
N ALA A 698 -8.62 10.94 -28.07
CA ALA A 698 -8.69 10.59 -29.49
C ALA A 698 -10.01 11.08 -30.12
N VAL A 699 -11.15 10.83 -29.47
CA VAL A 699 -12.47 11.29 -29.93
C VAL A 699 -12.55 12.81 -29.93
N THR A 700 -12.04 13.48 -28.90
CA THR A 700 -11.93 14.95 -28.86
C THR A 700 -11.11 15.49 -30.03
N GLY A 701 -9.96 14.86 -30.31
CA GLY A 701 -9.12 15.19 -31.45
C GLY A 701 -9.83 14.99 -32.79
N LEU A 702 -10.50 13.86 -32.98
CA LEU A 702 -11.30 13.56 -34.17
C LEU A 702 -12.39 14.60 -34.36
N ALA A 703 -13.21 14.82 -33.33
CA ALA A 703 -14.36 15.73 -33.37
C ALA A 703 -13.95 17.14 -33.76
N ARG A 704 -12.93 17.70 -33.09
CA ARG A 704 -12.48 19.06 -33.36
C ARG A 704 -11.98 19.25 -34.80
N HIS A 705 -11.18 18.32 -35.32
CA HIS A 705 -10.66 18.42 -36.69
C HIS A 705 -11.77 18.15 -37.72
N ALA A 706 -12.69 17.22 -37.46
CA ALA A 706 -13.81 16.93 -38.33
C ALA A 706 -14.77 18.12 -38.44
N LEU A 707 -15.15 18.74 -37.32
CA LEU A 707 -16.00 19.94 -37.30
C LEU A 707 -15.42 21.05 -38.18
N ARG A 708 -14.12 21.35 -38.00
CA ARG A 708 -13.44 22.40 -38.78
C ARG A 708 -13.39 22.07 -40.27
N LEU A 709 -13.13 20.81 -40.63
CA LEU A 709 -13.06 20.37 -42.02
C LEU A 709 -14.44 20.44 -42.68
N LEU A 710 -15.45 19.82 -42.07
CA LEU A 710 -16.80 19.71 -42.62
C LEU A 710 -17.49 21.07 -42.75
N ALA A 711 -17.33 21.94 -41.75
CA ALA A 711 -17.85 23.30 -41.83
C ALA A 711 -17.23 24.09 -43.00
N ARG A 712 -15.92 23.94 -43.23
CA ARG A 712 -15.21 24.60 -44.35
C ARG A 712 -15.61 24.07 -45.72
N GLU A 713 -16.06 22.82 -45.80
CA GLU A 713 -16.65 22.26 -47.02
C GLU A 713 -18.06 22.79 -47.32
N GLY A 714 -18.65 23.56 -46.38
CA GLY A 714 -19.94 24.22 -46.55
C GLY A 714 -21.14 23.36 -46.15
N PHE A 715 -20.92 22.28 -45.39
CA PHE A 715 -22.01 21.55 -44.75
C PHE A 715 -22.62 22.38 -43.61
N GLY A 716 -23.95 22.39 -43.50
CA GLY A 716 -24.65 23.00 -42.36
C GLY A 716 -24.61 22.12 -41.11
N GLY A 717 -24.99 22.69 -39.96
CA GLY A 717 -24.84 22.06 -38.64
C GLY A 717 -25.30 20.60 -38.53
N PRO A 718 -26.56 20.25 -38.91
CA PRO A 718 -27.03 18.87 -38.83
C PRO A 718 -26.18 17.89 -39.66
N ALA A 719 -25.84 18.28 -40.89
CA ALA A 719 -25.04 17.47 -41.80
C ALA A 719 -23.58 17.30 -41.33
N VAL A 720 -23.04 18.28 -40.60
CA VAL A 720 -21.73 18.20 -39.94
C VAL A 720 -21.79 17.17 -38.79
N LEU A 721 -22.81 17.26 -37.93
CA LEU A 721 -22.94 16.38 -36.77
C LEU A 721 -23.30 14.94 -37.13
N GLU A 722 -24.12 14.71 -38.16
CA GLU A 722 -24.42 13.36 -38.68
C GLU A 722 -23.15 12.64 -39.16
N ARG A 723 -22.27 13.35 -39.87
CA ARG A 723 -21.00 12.80 -40.36
C ARG A 723 -20.00 12.58 -39.23
N LEU A 724 -19.98 13.48 -38.24
CA LEU A 724 -19.21 13.29 -37.03
C LEU A 724 -19.67 12.05 -36.26
N ASN A 725 -20.99 11.86 -36.13
CA ASN A 725 -21.57 10.68 -35.50
C ASN A 725 -21.12 9.39 -36.18
N ALA A 726 -21.18 9.34 -37.52
CA ALA A 726 -20.68 8.19 -38.28
C ALA A 726 -19.19 7.94 -38.04
N ALA A 727 -18.36 8.99 -38.03
CA ALA A 727 -16.93 8.87 -37.77
C ALA A 727 -16.62 8.34 -36.35
N ILE A 728 -17.38 8.77 -35.35
CA ILE A 728 -17.25 8.28 -33.96
C ILE A 728 -17.65 6.81 -33.87
N LEU A 729 -18.75 6.41 -34.53
CA LEU A 729 -19.23 5.02 -34.56
C LEU A 729 -18.23 4.07 -35.26
N ASP A 730 -17.54 4.55 -36.30
CA ASP A 730 -16.52 3.77 -37.03
C ASP A 730 -15.22 3.54 -36.23
N GLU A 731 -14.92 4.35 -35.22
CA GLU A 731 -13.64 4.34 -34.50
C GLU A 731 -13.50 3.18 -33.49
N GLY A 732 -14.57 2.49 -33.08
CA GLY A 732 -14.47 1.19 -32.38
C GLY A 732 -15.61 0.76 -31.43
N ALA A 733 -15.63 -0.54 -31.12
CA ALA A 733 -16.70 -1.31 -30.44
C ALA A 733 -16.88 -1.06 -28.92
N ARG A 734 -16.43 0.07 -28.36
CA ARG A 734 -16.69 0.42 -26.95
C ARG A 734 -17.46 1.73 -26.90
N SER A 735 -18.71 1.63 -26.44
CA SER A 735 -19.70 2.71 -26.30
C SER A 735 -19.15 3.94 -25.58
N ARG A 736 -18.55 4.86 -26.34
CA ARG A 736 -18.23 6.21 -25.86
C ARG A 736 -19.08 7.18 -26.65
N PHE A 737 -19.74 8.05 -25.93
CA PHE A 737 -20.65 9.03 -26.48
C PHE A 737 -20.14 10.43 -26.24
N LEU A 738 -20.56 11.34 -27.09
CA LEU A 738 -20.12 12.73 -27.09
C LEU A 738 -21.37 13.61 -26.94
N THR A 739 -21.39 14.44 -25.92
CA THR A 739 -22.29 15.59 -25.86
C THR A 739 -21.64 16.76 -26.59
N LEU A 740 -22.37 17.45 -27.44
CA LEU A 740 -21.81 18.52 -28.26
C LEU A 740 -22.85 19.60 -28.56
N LEU A 741 -22.50 20.85 -28.25
CA LEU A 741 -23.11 22.02 -28.82
C LEU A 741 -22.23 22.52 -29.96
N TYR A 742 -22.78 22.54 -31.18
CA TYR A 742 -22.13 23.12 -32.35
C TYR A 742 -22.95 24.30 -32.84
N GLY A 743 -22.28 25.39 -33.22
CA GLY A 743 -22.96 26.51 -33.84
C GLY A 743 -22.11 27.27 -34.85
N GLU A 744 -22.81 27.99 -35.72
CA GLU A 744 -22.25 28.88 -36.73
C GLU A 744 -22.74 30.30 -36.49
N LEU A 745 -21.84 31.27 -36.63
CA LEU A 745 -22.01 32.67 -36.25
C LEU A 745 -21.72 33.55 -37.46
N TRP A 746 -22.67 34.43 -37.78
CA TRP A 746 -22.57 35.47 -38.81
C TRP A 746 -22.81 36.85 -38.19
N PRO A 747 -21.74 37.65 -37.99
CA PRO A 747 -21.88 39.05 -37.63
C PRO A 747 -22.60 39.84 -38.74
N GLN A 748 -23.55 40.68 -38.35
CA GLN A 748 -24.34 41.50 -39.26
C GLN A 748 -23.84 42.95 -39.29
N GLU A 749 -24.20 43.69 -40.33
CA GLU A 749 -23.82 45.11 -40.48
C GLU A 749 -24.55 46.03 -39.49
N ASP A 750 -25.74 45.63 -39.01
CA ASP A 750 -26.53 46.37 -38.03
C ASP A 750 -25.99 46.25 -36.59
N GLY A 751 -24.89 45.51 -36.42
CA GLY A 751 -24.27 45.24 -35.13
C GLY A 751 -24.89 44.07 -34.38
N SER A 752 -25.88 43.36 -34.94
CA SER A 752 -26.37 42.08 -34.39
C SER A 752 -25.49 40.91 -34.86
N ALA A 753 -25.70 39.73 -34.28
CA ALA A 753 -25.10 38.49 -34.79
C ALA A 753 -26.16 37.39 -34.94
N LEU A 754 -26.18 36.75 -36.10
CA LEU A 754 -27.04 35.59 -36.36
C LEU A 754 -26.28 34.31 -36.03
N LEU A 755 -26.91 33.43 -35.27
CA LEU A 755 -26.39 32.12 -34.92
C LEU A 755 -27.30 31.01 -35.43
N LYS A 756 -26.69 29.93 -35.89
CA LYS A 756 -27.35 28.64 -36.10
C LYS A 756 -26.74 27.65 -35.15
N VAL A 757 -27.54 27.03 -34.29
CA VAL A 757 -27.06 26.11 -33.24
C VAL A 757 -27.72 24.75 -33.35
N VAL A 758 -26.96 23.72 -33.00
CA VAL A 758 -27.42 22.33 -32.85
C VAL A 758 -26.87 21.80 -31.53
N CYS A 759 -27.76 21.37 -30.64
CA CYS A 759 -27.42 20.91 -29.29
C CYS A 759 -27.63 19.39 -29.15
N ALA A 760 -26.58 18.61 -29.41
CA ALA A 760 -26.60 17.15 -29.32
C ALA A 760 -26.24 16.68 -27.90
N GLY A 761 -27.26 16.57 -27.03
CA GLY A 761 -27.15 16.04 -25.67
C GLY A 761 -26.35 16.88 -24.68
N HIS A 762 -25.90 18.08 -25.06
CA HIS A 762 -25.08 19.00 -24.26
C HIS A 762 -25.96 19.90 -23.37
N PRO A 763 -25.44 20.47 -22.26
CA PRO A 763 -26.15 21.52 -21.53
C PRO A 763 -26.60 22.67 -22.44
N LEU A 764 -27.80 23.17 -22.20
CA LEU A 764 -28.42 24.15 -23.09
C LEU A 764 -27.68 25.49 -23.04
N PRO A 765 -27.38 26.11 -24.19
CA PRO A 765 -26.83 27.45 -24.21
C PRO A 765 -27.87 28.45 -23.70
N LEU A 766 -27.44 29.40 -22.86
CA LEU A 766 -28.32 30.42 -22.28
C LEU A 766 -28.07 31.77 -22.94
N ARG A 767 -29.13 32.43 -23.41
CA ARG A 767 -29.12 33.81 -23.90
C ARG A 767 -29.60 34.75 -22.80
N LEU A 768 -28.76 35.71 -22.43
CA LEU A 768 -29.10 36.86 -21.61
C LEU A 768 -29.45 38.04 -22.49
N ARG A 769 -30.64 38.59 -22.29
CA ARG A 769 -31.07 39.84 -22.93
C ARG A 769 -30.79 41.05 -22.06
N GLN A 770 -30.76 42.23 -22.68
CA GLN A 770 -30.58 43.50 -21.97
C GLN A 770 -31.66 43.80 -20.91
N ASP A 771 -32.86 43.24 -21.05
CA ASP A 771 -33.93 43.38 -20.06
C ASP A 771 -33.73 42.51 -18.80
N GLY A 772 -32.65 41.72 -18.77
CA GLY A 772 -32.31 40.80 -17.69
C GLY A 772 -33.00 39.45 -17.79
N SER A 773 -33.79 39.20 -18.83
CA SER A 773 -34.35 37.87 -19.09
C SER A 773 -33.26 36.92 -19.58
N VAL A 774 -33.32 35.68 -19.08
CA VAL A 774 -32.46 34.58 -19.51
C VAL A 774 -33.35 33.51 -20.10
N GLU A 775 -33.01 33.05 -21.30
CA GLU A 775 -33.76 32.00 -22.00
C GLU A 775 -32.80 31.01 -22.66
N ALA A 776 -33.24 29.76 -22.84
CA ALA A 776 -32.47 28.78 -23.60
C ALA A 776 -32.41 29.18 -25.08
N ALA A 777 -31.21 29.14 -25.64
CA ALA A 777 -30.94 29.43 -27.05
C ALA A 777 -30.96 28.17 -27.93
N ALA A 778 -31.23 26.99 -27.36
CA ALA A 778 -31.45 25.77 -28.11
C ALA A 778 -32.44 24.84 -27.40
N GLU A 779 -32.94 23.83 -28.13
CA GLU A 779 -33.68 22.69 -27.61
C GLU A 779 -32.78 21.45 -27.52
N PRO A 780 -33.02 20.55 -26.54
CA PRO A 780 -32.22 19.35 -26.36
C PRO A 780 -32.47 18.34 -27.48
N GLN A 781 -31.41 17.85 -28.11
CA GLN A 781 -31.44 16.80 -29.13
C GLN A 781 -30.59 15.58 -28.69
N PRO A 782 -30.70 14.41 -29.35
CA PRO A 782 -29.93 13.23 -28.96
C PRO A 782 -28.41 13.42 -29.05
N LEU A 783 -27.68 12.75 -28.15
CA LEU A 783 -26.21 12.74 -28.09
C LEU A 783 -25.57 11.88 -29.20
N LEU A 784 -24.30 12.16 -29.51
CA LEU A 784 -23.55 11.50 -30.58
C LEU A 784 -22.88 10.20 -30.09
N GLY A 785 -22.69 9.22 -30.97
CA GLY A 785 -21.96 7.97 -30.72
C GLY A 785 -22.80 6.81 -30.14
N VAL A 786 -24.11 7.00 -29.97
CA VAL A 786 -25.02 5.95 -29.44
C VAL A 786 -26.09 5.52 -30.45
N ILE A 787 -26.59 6.45 -31.25
CA ILE A 787 -27.66 6.21 -32.22
C ILE A 787 -27.05 6.31 -33.62
N GLU A 788 -27.27 5.28 -34.44
CA GLU A 788 -26.77 5.27 -35.83
C GLU A 788 -27.50 6.31 -36.71
N ASP A 789 -28.84 6.31 -36.66
CA ASP A 789 -29.70 7.23 -37.40
C ASP A 789 -30.14 8.41 -36.51
N LEU A 790 -29.39 9.52 -36.56
CA LEU A 790 -29.71 10.75 -35.85
C LEU A 790 -30.52 11.71 -36.73
N GLU A 791 -31.67 12.16 -36.22
CA GLU A 791 -32.43 13.28 -36.81
C GLU A 791 -32.13 14.55 -36.02
N LEU A 792 -31.14 15.32 -36.47
CA LEU A 792 -30.75 16.60 -35.87
C LEU A 792 -31.29 17.77 -36.69
N TYR A 793 -31.58 18.90 -36.04
CA TYR A 793 -32.04 20.11 -36.70
C TYR A 793 -31.34 21.36 -36.15
N GLU A 794 -31.21 22.38 -36.99
CA GLU A 794 -30.64 23.68 -36.59
C GLU A 794 -31.71 24.64 -36.08
N GLN A 795 -31.33 25.44 -35.09
CA GLN A 795 -32.15 26.54 -34.57
C GLN A 795 -31.45 27.87 -34.81
N GLU A 796 -32.23 28.85 -35.26
CA GLU A 796 -31.74 30.21 -35.52
C GLU A 796 -31.96 31.10 -34.30
N VAL A 797 -30.89 31.76 -33.85
CA VAL A 797 -30.89 32.69 -32.72
C VAL A 797 -30.18 33.97 -33.13
N THR A 798 -30.83 35.11 -32.97
CA THR A 798 -30.19 36.41 -33.14
C THR A 798 -29.76 36.96 -31.78
N LEU A 799 -28.50 37.38 -31.67
CA LEU A 799 -28.00 38.17 -30.55
C LEU A 799 -28.06 39.65 -30.94
N GLU A 800 -28.87 40.41 -30.22
CA GLU A 800 -28.95 41.86 -30.37
C GLU A 800 -27.75 42.53 -29.68
N PRO A 801 -27.41 43.79 -30.02
CA PRO A 801 -26.37 44.53 -29.31
C PRO A 801 -26.64 44.55 -27.80
N GLY A 802 -25.66 44.08 -27.02
CA GLY A 802 -25.72 43.93 -25.58
C GLY A 802 -26.12 42.54 -25.08
N ASP A 803 -26.66 41.67 -25.93
CA ASP A 803 -27.02 40.29 -25.56
C ASP A 803 -25.76 39.44 -25.35
N VAL A 804 -25.88 38.43 -24.48
CA VAL A 804 -24.80 37.47 -24.17
C VAL A 804 -25.31 36.05 -24.39
N LEU A 805 -24.52 35.23 -25.08
CA LEU A 805 -24.68 33.79 -25.12
C LEU A 805 -23.66 33.14 -24.18
N LEU A 806 -24.15 32.30 -23.27
CA LEU A 806 -23.33 31.50 -22.37
C LEU A 806 -23.47 30.01 -22.75
N CYS A 807 -22.35 29.34 -22.95
CA CYS A 807 -22.28 27.90 -23.16
C CYS A 807 -21.32 27.30 -22.14
N VAL A 808 -21.71 26.19 -21.51
CA VAL A 808 -20.94 25.56 -20.44
C VAL A 808 -20.96 24.04 -20.58
N THR A 809 -19.91 23.38 -20.14
CA THR A 809 -19.93 21.93 -19.94
C THR A 809 -20.65 21.56 -18.66
N ASP A 810 -20.96 20.28 -18.51
CA ASP A 810 -21.72 19.73 -17.40
C ASP A 810 -20.98 19.88 -16.06
N GLY A 811 -19.64 19.89 -16.01
CA GLY A 811 -18.89 20.20 -14.79
C GLY A 811 -19.26 21.55 -14.12
N VAL A 812 -19.86 22.49 -14.88
CA VAL A 812 -20.45 23.74 -14.35
C VAL A 812 -21.83 23.50 -13.73
N THR A 813 -22.74 22.87 -14.47
CA THR A 813 -24.14 22.67 -14.05
C THR A 813 -24.28 21.58 -12.98
N GLU A 814 -23.43 20.57 -13.05
CA GLU A 814 -23.31 19.44 -12.14
C GLU A 814 -22.56 19.76 -10.84
N ARG A 815 -22.08 20.99 -10.67
CA ARG A 815 -21.42 21.42 -9.43
C ARG A 815 -22.36 21.23 -8.23
N ARG A 816 -21.93 20.49 -7.20
CA ARG A 816 -22.78 20.09 -6.05
C ARG A 816 -22.31 20.66 -4.72
N GLU A 817 -23.27 21.08 -3.90
CA GLU A 817 -23.13 21.31 -2.45
C GLU A 817 -24.08 20.36 -1.72
N GLY A 818 -23.54 19.26 -1.19
CA GLY A 818 -24.36 18.19 -0.63
C GLY A 818 -25.30 17.56 -1.67
N THR A 819 -26.60 17.84 -1.57
CA THR A 819 -27.65 17.31 -2.48
C THR A 819 -28.12 18.33 -3.51
N ARG A 820 -27.68 19.60 -3.40
CA ARG A 820 -28.08 20.68 -4.31
C ARG A 820 -27.07 20.76 -5.44
N MET A 821 -27.54 20.72 -6.69
CA MET A 821 -26.75 21.05 -7.87
C MET A 821 -26.90 22.54 -8.18
N LEU A 822 -25.92 23.15 -8.83
CA LEU A 822 -26.07 24.50 -9.38
C LEU A 822 -27.22 24.48 -10.40
N GLY A 823 -27.21 23.50 -11.31
CA GLY A 823 -28.25 23.27 -12.31
C GLY A 823 -28.42 24.44 -13.29
N ASP A 824 -29.29 24.25 -14.27
CA ASP A 824 -29.56 25.27 -15.29
C ASP A 824 -30.29 26.48 -14.69
N ASP A 825 -31.20 26.26 -13.75
CA ASP A 825 -31.93 27.33 -13.06
C ASP A 825 -30.99 28.23 -12.23
N GLY A 826 -30.08 27.62 -11.46
CA GLY A 826 -29.10 28.37 -10.67
C GLY A 826 -28.08 29.09 -11.55
N LEU A 827 -27.72 28.50 -12.70
CA LEU A 827 -26.88 29.16 -13.68
C LEU A 827 -27.58 30.36 -14.33
N ALA A 828 -28.86 30.22 -14.68
CA ALA A 828 -29.69 31.30 -15.21
C ALA A 828 -29.83 32.46 -14.21
N ASP A 829 -30.04 32.17 -12.93
CA ASP A 829 -30.10 33.18 -11.86
C ASP A 829 -28.81 34.00 -11.76
N VAL A 830 -27.65 33.33 -11.86
CA VAL A 830 -26.34 34.01 -11.83
C VAL A 830 -26.15 34.84 -13.10
N LEU A 831 -26.56 34.32 -14.26
CA LEU A 831 -26.43 34.99 -15.55
C LEU A 831 -27.33 36.24 -15.64
N ALA A 832 -28.55 36.20 -15.10
CA ALA A 832 -29.47 37.34 -15.05
C ALA A 832 -28.86 38.57 -14.34
N MET A 833 -27.93 38.33 -13.40
CA MET A 833 -27.18 39.37 -12.67
C MET A 833 -25.95 39.90 -13.42
N CYS A 834 -25.76 39.53 -14.68
CA CYS A 834 -24.59 39.87 -15.49
C CYS A 834 -24.90 40.85 -16.64
N THR A 835 -26.06 41.52 -16.62
CA THR A 835 -26.44 42.51 -17.64
C THR A 835 -25.42 43.64 -17.77
N GLY A 836 -25.06 43.98 -19.02
CA GLY A 836 -24.09 45.03 -19.33
C GLY A 836 -22.62 44.68 -19.08
N LEU A 837 -22.29 43.48 -18.61
CA LEU A 837 -20.91 43.02 -18.44
C LEU A 837 -20.29 42.58 -19.77
N THR A 838 -18.97 42.74 -19.91
CA THR A 838 -18.17 42.18 -21.02
C THR A 838 -18.14 40.66 -20.96
N ALA A 839 -17.92 39.97 -22.09
CA ALA A 839 -17.86 38.51 -22.15
C ALA A 839 -16.93 37.90 -21.07
N GLY A 840 -15.73 38.45 -20.88
CA GLY A 840 -14.80 37.96 -19.86
C GLY A 840 -15.22 38.22 -18.40
N ALA A 841 -15.97 39.30 -18.16
CA ALA A 841 -16.53 39.57 -16.84
C ALA A 841 -17.69 38.62 -16.52
N VAL A 842 -18.49 38.23 -17.52
CA VAL A 842 -19.52 37.18 -17.41
C VAL A 842 -18.85 35.85 -17.07
N ALA A 843 -17.92 35.37 -17.91
CA ALA A 843 -17.24 34.09 -17.70
C ALA A 843 -16.57 34.01 -16.31
N GLY A 844 -15.84 35.07 -15.91
CA GLY A 844 -15.22 35.13 -14.58
C GLY A 844 -16.22 35.22 -13.42
N ARG A 845 -17.44 35.74 -13.64
CA ARG A 845 -18.51 35.74 -12.62
C ARG A 845 -19.15 34.37 -12.48
N ILE A 846 -19.37 33.65 -13.58
CA ILE A 846 -19.84 32.26 -13.57
C ILE A 846 -18.83 31.37 -12.84
N LEU A 847 -17.54 31.45 -13.19
CA LEU A 847 -16.48 30.67 -12.51
C LEU A 847 -16.49 30.91 -10.99
N ARG A 848 -16.54 32.17 -10.55
CA ARG A 848 -16.59 32.49 -9.12
C ARG A 848 -17.86 32.01 -8.44
N ALA A 849 -18.99 31.93 -9.15
CA ALA A 849 -20.22 31.38 -8.60
C ALA A 849 -20.08 29.87 -8.37
N VAL A 850 -19.53 29.14 -9.34
CA VAL A 850 -19.21 27.70 -9.22
C VAL A 850 -18.25 27.43 -8.06
N GLU A 851 -17.15 28.18 -7.96
CA GLU A 851 -16.15 28.00 -6.89
C GLU A 851 -16.73 28.27 -5.51
N ARG A 852 -17.65 29.23 -5.39
CA ARG A 852 -18.33 29.52 -4.12
C ARG A 852 -19.44 28.55 -3.79
N PHE A 853 -19.94 27.82 -4.78
CA PHE A 853 -21.06 26.91 -4.60
C PHE A 853 -20.69 25.74 -3.68
N ALA A 854 -19.44 25.25 -3.72
CA ALA A 854 -18.97 24.22 -2.80
C ALA A 854 -17.49 24.35 -2.43
N ALA A 855 -17.16 23.94 -1.20
CA ALA A 855 -15.83 24.11 -0.60
C ALA A 855 -14.78 23.08 -1.07
N GLU A 856 -15.22 21.93 -1.58
CA GLU A 856 -14.33 20.88 -2.10
C GLU A 856 -13.81 21.24 -3.50
N PRO A 857 -12.65 20.74 -3.96
CA PRO A 857 -12.18 20.93 -5.34
C PRO A 857 -13.20 20.45 -6.38
N ALA A 858 -13.14 20.97 -7.61
CA ALA A 858 -13.95 20.45 -8.70
C ALA A 858 -13.58 19.00 -9.00
N SER A 859 -14.59 18.13 -9.12
CA SER A 859 -14.42 16.71 -9.44
C SER A 859 -14.39 16.43 -10.93
N ASP A 860 -14.81 17.41 -11.75
CA ASP A 860 -14.91 17.28 -13.20
C ASP A 860 -14.37 18.52 -13.93
N ASP A 861 -13.94 18.31 -15.17
CA ASP A 861 -13.46 19.38 -16.04
C ASP A 861 -14.57 20.42 -16.28
N MET A 862 -14.15 21.65 -16.60
CA MET A 862 -15.08 22.74 -16.78
C MET A 862 -14.64 23.64 -17.93
N ALA A 863 -15.51 23.82 -18.92
CA ALA A 863 -15.39 24.81 -19.96
C ALA A 863 -16.54 25.83 -19.86
N ILE A 864 -16.20 27.12 -19.94
CA ILE A 864 -17.15 28.23 -19.97
C ILE A 864 -16.81 29.08 -21.19
N LEU A 865 -17.72 29.14 -22.16
CA LEU A 865 -17.65 29.96 -23.36
C LEU A 865 -18.72 31.06 -23.27
N ALA A 866 -18.29 32.32 -23.28
CA ALA A 866 -19.19 33.48 -23.29
C ALA A 866 -18.97 34.30 -24.56
N MET A 867 -20.05 34.57 -25.28
CA MET A 867 -20.07 35.46 -26.44
C MET A 867 -20.98 36.65 -26.18
N ARG A 868 -20.53 37.85 -26.50
CA ARG A 868 -21.32 39.07 -26.36
C ARG A 868 -21.24 39.91 -27.62
N VAL A 869 -22.38 40.44 -28.04
CA VAL A 869 -22.41 41.49 -29.05
C VAL A 869 -22.29 42.83 -28.34
N PRO A 870 -21.22 43.63 -28.53
CA PRO A 870 -21.09 44.92 -27.86
C PRO A 870 -22.10 45.93 -28.43
N GLU A 871 -22.59 46.83 -27.58
CA GLU A 871 -23.40 47.96 -28.06
C GLU A 871 -22.56 48.84 -28.99
N PRO A 872 -23.12 49.35 -30.11
CA PRO A 872 -22.42 50.27 -30.96
C PRO A 872 -21.99 51.49 -30.14
N GLN A 873 -20.68 51.71 -30.02
CA GLN A 873 -20.15 52.90 -29.38
C GLN A 873 -20.63 54.11 -30.20
N ASN A 874 -21.64 54.82 -29.69
CA ASN A 874 -21.86 56.20 -30.07
C ASN A 874 -20.64 57.00 -29.58
N LEU A 875 -19.59 57.04 -30.41
CA LEU A 875 -18.51 58.00 -30.27
C LEU A 875 -19.15 59.41 -30.33
N PRO A 876 -19.02 60.25 -29.28
CA PRO A 876 -19.42 61.64 -29.37
C PRO A 876 -18.57 62.42 -30.37
#